data_AF-A0A974XND6-F1
#
_entry.id   AF-A0A974XND6-F1
#
_cell.length_a   1.000
_cell.length_b   1.000
_cell.length_c   1.000
_cell.angle_alpha   90.00
_cell.angle_beta   90.00
_cell.angle_gamma   90.00
#
_symmetry.space_group_name_H-M   'P 1'
#
loop_
_entity.id
_entity.type
_entity.pdbx_description
1 polymer ?
#
loop_
_entity_poly.entity_id
_entity_poly.type
_entity_poly.pdbx_seq_one_letter_code
_entity_poly.pdbx_strand_id
1 'polypeptide(L)'
;MDMVKTKTIENGRDLSTAREVYEDRMSKYQWIVSICSGAGCISSKSEEVRKAFQDELAKQGLQEKVHIKVTGCMGLCDAGPMMVVEPGRILYCHLEPSMMKELVEKHFLQNEVVVSFTYYDEADKEYKSTMDEIGFFKGQEKMVLRNCGVIDYGSLEEYISRDGFQGLNKALHEMTPEDVIEEVIESGLRGRGGGGFPTGLKWKFAAKHREGQKYMICNADEGDPGAFMDRSLLEGDPFNIIEGMLIAGYAIGATKGYVYVRAEYPLAIDRLEEAIGIARQAGLLGEGILDSDFSFDLEVRIGAGAFVCGEETALIASVEGKRGEPEQKPPYPSDEGLEKRPTVINNVETLGNIPNILSKGADHFKRHGTEKSRGTKVFALAGDINNTGLVEVPLGMTLGEILFDIGGGIPKGKRFKVAQTGGPSGGCITGDNLNVPVDYESLSDLGAIMGSGGLICMDEDTCMVDMARYFMEFVQDESCGKCLACRVGTRRMLEILNRITQGQGREGDVELLIELSETIKDTALCGLGQTAPNPVLSTIKYFREEYDQHIRDHHCQAGVCSDLFISPCENACPAHVNVPGYMALIAAGRPLDAYRLIRQENPLPAVCGRICTHPCESKCRRSQLDEPLAISDLKRFAADEAMKVEGGVPESVLSKKDKSVGIVGAGPSGLTCGFYLAKMGYDVTIYEKHPLPGGVLAYGIPEYRLPRDVLMKEIDSIKRVGVKIKTNVEIGQDLSFGQLREAHDAVFIGTGTHGSKSAGIPGEDLPGVHKGLEFLRHAGEWTWPEQENVVVVIGGGSTAVDAARVSLRKGAKEVHIFYRRKKEDMPAHEREIDEALEEGILLHEMFSPVEIQGVDKTTGVLFQKMKAKGYSADGRNKVVADEGNTLVFPCDQVIVAVSQHTEIDFAKPYRFDLTNWDTFIVDESTQRTNVEQVFAGGDVVRGSNVAILAIADGKRAASAIDAALGGSGELYKGEHIEIPMEIDDSELMEHSRFPMDFLTPEERFNNFREVAYRYHRLNAMAEAMRCLRCDYRA
;
A
#
# COMPACT_ATOMS: atom_id res chain seq x y z
N MET A 1 27.57 -12.19 -40.51
CA MET A 1 27.78 -13.60 -40.91
C MET A 1 28.39 -14.26 -39.69
N ASP A 2 27.54 -14.89 -38.88
CA ASP A 2 27.84 -15.32 -37.50
C ASP A 2 28.79 -16.52 -37.52
N MET A 3 29.92 -16.43 -36.82
CA MET A 3 30.96 -17.48 -36.84
C MET A 3 30.50 -18.76 -36.12
N VAL A 4 29.61 -18.63 -35.14
CA VAL A 4 29.13 -19.77 -34.32
C VAL A 4 28.10 -20.65 -35.04
N LYS A 5 27.45 -20.18 -36.12
CA LYS A 5 26.53 -21.04 -36.90
C LYS A 5 27.24 -22.16 -37.68
N THR A 6 28.57 -22.16 -37.74
CA THR A 6 29.35 -23.14 -38.54
C THR A 6 30.56 -23.74 -37.84
N LYS A 7 30.90 -23.35 -36.60
CA LYS A 7 32.09 -23.84 -35.90
C LYS A 7 31.75 -24.36 -34.50
N THR A 8 32.10 -25.60 -34.22
CA THR A 8 31.98 -26.24 -32.90
C THR A 8 32.93 -25.60 -31.88
N ILE A 9 32.49 -25.46 -30.63
CA ILE A 9 33.31 -25.02 -29.49
C ILE A 9 33.84 -26.28 -28.80
N GLU A 10 35.11 -26.60 -29.01
CA GLU A 10 35.69 -27.87 -28.55
C GLU A 10 36.44 -27.69 -27.22
N ASN A 11 36.98 -26.51 -26.93
CA ASN A 11 37.77 -26.26 -25.71
C ASN A 11 37.70 -24.79 -25.25
N GLY A 12 38.29 -24.51 -24.09
CA GLY A 12 38.33 -23.15 -23.52
C GLY A 12 39.01 -22.07 -24.37
N ARG A 13 39.87 -22.44 -25.34
CA ARG A 13 40.45 -21.45 -26.29
C ARG A 13 39.43 -21.00 -27.33
N ASP A 14 38.51 -21.88 -27.72
CA ASP A 14 37.43 -21.53 -28.64
C ASP A 14 36.45 -20.54 -27.98
N LEU A 15 36.18 -20.68 -26.68
CA LEU A 15 35.42 -19.69 -25.91
C LEU A 15 36.10 -18.31 -25.94
N SER A 16 37.41 -18.28 -25.69
CA SER A 16 38.20 -17.04 -25.71
C SER A 16 38.20 -16.39 -27.11
N THR A 17 38.33 -17.20 -28.16
CA THR A 17 38.29 -16.74 -29.56
C THR A 17 36.91 -16.17 -29.92
N ALA A 18 35.83 -16.83 -29.50
CA ALA A 18 34.47 -16.36 -29.75
C ALA A 18 34.20 -15.00 -29.10
N ARG A 19 34.71 -14.79 -27.88
CA ARG A 19 34.67 -13.50 -27.18
C ARG A 19 35.38 -12.40 -27.97
N GLU A 20 36.64 -12.61 -28.35
CA GLU A 20 37.44 -11.60 -29.07
C GLU A 20 36.78 -11.21 -30.40
N VAL A 21 36.22 -12.17 -31.13
CA VAL A 21 35.51 -11.94 -32.39
C VAL A 21 34.23 -11.13 -32.19
N TYR A 22 33.47 -11.42 -31.14
CA TYR A 22 32.26 -10.66 -30.81
C TYR A 22 32.60 -9.21 -30.42
N GLU A 23 33.59 -9.02 -29.55
CA GLU A 23 34.04 -7.70 -29.09
C GLU A 23 34.54 -6.83 -30.26
N ASP A 24 35.35 -7.38 -31.18
CA ASP A 24 35.82 -6.67 -32.39
C ASP A 24 34.67 -6.34 -33.37
N ARG A 25 33.62 -7.15 -33.40
CA ARG A 25 32.43 -6.85 -34.19
C ARG A 25 31.63 -5.71 -33.57
N MET A 26 31.45 -5.71 -32.25
CA MET A 26 30.69 -4.67 -31.55
C MET A 26 31.41 -3.32 -31.55
N SER A 27 32.74 -3.29 -31.49
CA SER A 27 33.51 -2.04 -31.51
C SER A 27 33.41 -1.23 -32.81
N LYS A 28 32.84 -1.82 -33.88
CA LYS A 28 32.63 -1.14 -35.17
C LYS A 28 31.39 -0.26 -35.17
N TYR A 29 30.46 -0.45 -34.23
CA TYR A 29 29.24 0.34 -34.14
C TYR A 29 29.46 1.57 -33.26
N GLN A 30 28.86 2.68 -33.67
CA GLN A 30 28.91 3.93 -32.91
C GLN A 30 27.92 3.90 -31.73
N TRP A 31 26.76 3.27 -31.93
CA TRP A 31 25.74 3.12 -30.90
C TRP A 31 25.24 1.68 -30.81
N ILE A 32 24.98 1.23 -29.59
CA ILE A 32 24.32 -0.04 -29.31
C ILE A 32 22.99 0.29 -28.64
N VAL A 33 21.90 -0.25 -29.20
CA VAL A 33 20.53 0.02 -28.77
C VAL A 33 19.90 -1.28 -28.30
N SER A 34 19.65 -1.38 -27.00
CA SER A 34 18.96 -2.52 -26.40
C SER A 34 17.48 -2.22 -26.27
N ILE A 35 16.64 -3.01 -26.93
CA ILE A 35 15.17 -2.88 -26.84
C ILE A 35 14.66 -4.03 -25.98
N CYS A 36 13.89 -3.70 -24.95
CA CYS A 36 13.29 -4.70 -24.05
C CYS A 36 12.21 -5.50 -24.79
N SER A 37 12.35 -6.82 -24.80
CA SER A 37 11.37 -7.76 -25.36
C SER A 37 11.03 -8.85 -24.36
N GLY A 38 10.95 -8.50 -23.07
CA GLY A 38 10.27 -9.34 -22.08
C GLY A 38 8.75 -9.28 -22.27
N ALA A 39 8.03 -10.27 -21.73
CA ALA A 39 6.57 -10.39 -21.89
C ALA A 39 5.80 -9.08 -21.65
N GLY A 40 6.12 -8.33 -20.59
CA GLY A 40 5.46 -7.06 -20.27
C GLY A 40 5.62 -5.99 -21.37
N CYS A 41 6.82 -5.80 -21.91
CA CYS A 41 7.04 -4.84 -22.99
C CYS A 41 6.43 -5.30 -24.32
N ILE A 42 6.39 -6.61 -24.58
CA ILE A 42 5.70 -7.17 -25.75
C ILE A 42 4.20 -6.86 -25.67
N SER A 43 3.59 -7.06 -24.49
CA SER A 43 2.19 -6.68 -24.25
C SER A 43 1.95 -5.17 -24.45
N SER A 44 2.96 -4.34 -24.19
CA SER A 44 2.94 -2.89 -24.48
C SER A 44 3.40 -2.52 -25.91
N LYS A 45 3.39 -3.46 -26.87
CA LYS A 45 3.72 -3.24 -28.30
C LYS A 45 5.19 -2.92 -28.61
N SER A 46 6.15 -3.44 -27.84
CA SER A 46 7.58 -3.23 -28.10
C SER A 46 8.04 -3.67 -29.50
N GLU A 47 7.39 -4.68 -30.09
CA GLU A 47 7.73 -5.13 -31.45
C GLU A 47 7.42 -4.08 -32.53
N GLU A 48 6.30 -3.36 -32.37
CA GLU A 48 5.94 -2.26 -33.27
C GLU A 48 6.92 -1.10 -33.14
N VAL A 49 7.34 -0.78 -31.91
CA VAL A 49 8.37 0.22 -31.62
C VAL A 49 9.70 -0.16 -32.27
N ARG A 50 10.14 -1.42 -32.11
CA ARG A 50 11.37 -1.93 -32.74
C ARG A 50 11.31 -1.81 -34.25
N LYS A 51 10.19 -2.18 -34.87
CA LYS A 51 10.02 -2.12 -36.32
C LYS A 51 10.04 -0.67 -36.82
N ALA A 52 9.32 0.23 -36.16
CA ALA A 52 9.31 1.66 -36.49
C ALA A 52 10.71 2.28 -36.35
N PHE A 53 11.46 1.88 -35.31
CA PHE A 53 12.85 2.31 -35.12
C PHE A 53 13.78 1.82 -36.24
N GLN A 54 13.68 0.53 -36.63
CA GLN A 54 14.45 -0.04 -37.74
C GLN A 54 14.14 0.65 -39.08
N ASP A 55 12.86 0.90 -39.36
CA ASP A 55 12.41 1.58 -40.57
C ASP A 55 12.95 3.01 -40.64
N GLU A 56 13.01 3.72 -39.51
CA GLU A 56 13.52 5.08 -39.47
C GLU A 56 15.05 5.15 -39.59
N LEU A 57 15.78 4.22 -38.94
CA LEU A 57 17.23 4.09 -39.15
C LEU A 57 17.59 3.81 -40.61
N ALA A 58 16.75 3.01 -41.30
CA ALA A 58 16.92 2.72 -42.72
C ALA A 58 16.74 3.97 -43.59
N LYS A 59 15.72 4.79 -43.31
CA LYS A 59 15.48 6.05 -44.04
C LYS A 59 16.63 7.05 -43.88
N GLN A 60 17.24 7.10 -42.70
CA GLN A 60 18.32 8.03 -42.37
C GLN A 60 19.72 7.48 -42.70
N GLY A 61 19.83 6.24 -43.20
CA GLY A 61 21.11 5.62 -43.56
C GLY A 61 22.03 5.31 -42.38
N LEU A 62 21.47 5.05 -41.19
CA LEU A 62 22.22 4.84 -39.94
C LEU A 62 22.47 3.36 -39.58
N GLN A 63 22.05 2.43 -40.44
CA GLN A 63 22.10 0.97 -40.18
C GLN A 63 23.52 0.42 -39.96
N GLU A 64 24.54 1.06 -40.53
CA GLU A 64 25.95 0.66 -40.32
C GLU A 64 26.56 1.21 -39.03
N LYS A 65 25.91 2.22 -38.41
CA LYS A 65 26.40 2.87 -37.18
C LYS A 65 25.70 2.38 -35.92
N VAL A 66 24.44 1.92 -36.04
CA VAL A 66 23.60 1.50 -34.91
C VAL A 66 23.41 -0.01 -34.95
N HIS A 67 23.77 -0.68 -33.85
CA HIS A 67 23.44 -2.09 -33.64
C HIS A 67 22.23 -2.21 -32.72
N ILE A 68 21.21 -2.96 -33.13
CA ILE A 68 20.01 -3.20 -32.31
C ILE A 68 20.11 -4.58 -31.69
N LYS A 69 19.99 -4.63 -30.36
CA LYS A 69 19.90 -5.86 -29.56
C LYS A 69 18.47 -6.06 -29.08
N VAL A 70 18.02 -7.30 -29.14
CA VAL A 70 16.70 -7.68 -28.60
C VAL A 70 16.93 -8.36 -27.27
N THR A 71 16.64 -7.65 -26.18
CA THR A 71 16.99 -8.09 -24.82
C THR A 71 15.79 -8.68 -24.09
N GLY A 72 16.05 -9.43 -23.01
CA GLY A 72 15.03 -9.83 -22.05
C GLY A 72 14.45 -8.67 -21.23
N CYS A 73 13.76 -8.99 -20.13
CA CYS A 73 13.23 -7.97 -19.21
C CYS A 73 14.37 -7.14 -18.58
N MET A 74 14.24 -5.81 -18.57
CA MET A 74 15.19 -4.89 -17.91
C MET A 74 14.89 -4.67 -16.42
N GLY A 75 13.68 -5.01 -15.97
CA GLY A 75 13.25 -4.95 -14.57
C GLY A 75 12.02 -4.08 -14.35
N LEU A 76 12.06 -2.79 -14.74
CA LEU A 76 11.00 -1.82 -14.50
C LEU A 76 9.84 -1.99 -15.51
N CYS A 77 8.92 -2.92 -15.24
CA CYS A 77 7.87 -3.30 -16.18
C CYS A 77 6.89 -2.17 -16.49
N ASP A 78 6.61 -1.30 -15.50
CA ASP A 78 5.64 -0.21 -15.64
C ASP A 78 6.10 0.85 -16.67
N ALA A 79 7.41 1.02 -16.84
CA ALA A 79 8.01 1.95 -17.80
C ALA A 79 8.06 1.40 -19.25
N GLY A 80 7.51 0.21 -19.51
CA GLY A 80 7.54 -0.44 -20.81
C GLY A 80 6.64 0.21 -21.86
N PRO A 81 7.00 0.19 -23.16
CA PRO A 81 8.24 -0.34 -23.75
C PRO A 81 9.48 0.51 -23.48
N MET A 82 10.61 -0.15 -23.20
CA MET A 82 11.87 0.51 -22.86
C MET A 82 12.96 0.29 -23.91
N MET A 83 13.83 1.30 -24.07
CA MET A 83 15.02 1.27 -24.91
C MET A 83 16.21 1.89 -24.17
N VAL A 84 17.35 1.20 -24.18
CA VAL A 84 18.62 1.72 -23.64
C VAL A 84 19.59 1.99 -24.78
N VAL A 85 20.20 3.17 -24.79
CA VAL A 85 21.21 3.57 -25.80
C VAL A 85 22.58 3.71 -25.16
N GLU A 86 23.57 3.03 -25.73
CA GLU A 86 24.99 3.15 -25.41
C GLU A 86 25.76 3.85 -26.54
N PRO A 87 26.80 4.66 -26.23
CA PRO A 87 27.33 4.96 -24.90
C PRO A 87 26.47 5.95 -24.09
N GLY A 88 26.53 5.86 -22.75
CA GLY A 88 25.82 6.76 -21.83
C GLY A 88 24.65 6.14 -21.06
N ARG A 89 24.21 4.92 -21.42
CA ARG A 89 23.12 4.19 -20.75
C ARG A 89 21.86 5.03 -20.57
N ILE A 90 21.50 5.76 -21.64
CA ILE A 90 20.31 6.60 -21.68
C ILE A 90 19.09 5.69 -21.77
N LEU A 91 18.14 5.86 -20.84
CA LEU A 91 16.91 5.07 -20.79
C LEU A 91 15.74 5.88 -21.35
N TYR A 92 15.07 5.32 -22.35
CA TYR A 92 13.80 5.81 -22.86
C TYR A 92 12.67 4.88 -22.45
N CYS A 93 11.56 5.46 -21.98
CA CYS A 93 10.42 4.76 -21.39
C CYS A 93 9.12 5.10 -22.14
N HIS A 94 8.07 4.29 -21.94
CA HIS A 94 6.73 4.48 -22.53
C HIS A 94 6.75 4.78 -24.04
N LEU A 95 7.63 4.09 -24.76
CA LEU A 95 7.86 4.38 -26.17
C LEU A 95 6.68 3.98 -27.05
N GLU A 96 6.29 4.87 -27.95
CA GLU A 96 5.33 4.61 -29.01
C GLU A 96 6.00 4.60 -30.40
N PRO A 97 5.44 3.88 -31.39
CA PRO A 97 5.94 3.89 -32.77
C PRO A 97 6.01 5.30 -33.38
N SER A 98 5.10 6.20 -32.99
CA SER A 98 5.02 7.60 -33.42
C SER A 98 6.26 8.43 -33.00
N MET A 99 6.86 8.10 -31.86
CA MET A 99 7.97 8.83 -31.25
C MET A 99 9.32 8.52 -31.91
N MET A 100 9.42 7.40 -32.64
CA MET A 100 10.70 6.91 -33.20
C MET A 100 11.36 7.89 -34.17
N LYS A 101 10.54 8.66 -34.91
CA LYS A 101 11.05 9.68 -35.83
C LYS A 101 11.85 10.76 -35.10
N GLU A 102 11.25 11.37 -34.09
CA GLU A 102 11.90 12.42 -33.30
C GLU A 102 13.13 11.88 -32.57
N LEU A 103 13.03 10.66 -32.03
CA LEU A 103 14.12 10.02 -31.30
C LEU A 103 15.34 9.77 -32.21
N VAL A 104 15.14 9.26 -33.44
CA VAL A 104 16.21 9.06 -34.42
C VAL A 104 16.82 10.39 -34.87
N GLU A 105 15.99 11.38 -35.16
CA GLU A 105 16.46 12.70 -35.61
C GLU A 105 17.28 13.43 -34.54
N LYS A 106 16.83 13.44 -33.28
CA LYS A 106 17.53 14.17 -32.21
C LYS A 106 18.73 13.39 -31.65
N HIS A 107 18.53 12.14 -31.21
CA HIS A 107 19.61 11.41 -30.56
C HIS A 107 20.68 10.96 -31.57
N PHE A 108 20.29 10.31 -32.66
CA PHE A 108 21.27 9.67 -33.53
C PHE A 108 21.84 10.59 -34.63
N LEU A 109 21.11 11.61 -35.08
CA LEU A 109 21.66 12.59 -36.04
C LEU A 109 22.26 13.83 -35.37
N GLN A 110 21.62 14.36 -34.32
CA GLN A 110 22.03 15.61 -33.66
C GLN A 110 22.83 15.38 -32.37
N ASN A 111 22.91 14.13 -31.87
CA ASN A 111 23.58 13.78 -30.62
C ASN A 111 22.98 14.49 -29.39
N GLU A 112 21.65 14.72 -29.43
CA GLU A 112 20.88 15.38 -28.37
C GLU A 112 19.89 14.40 -27.72
N VAL A 113 19.93 14.28 -26.40
CA VAL A 113 19.03 13.41 -25.63
C VAL A 113 17.65 14.03 -25.54
N VAL A 114 16.63 13.29 -25.98
CA VAL A 114 15.22 13.71 -25.86
C VAL A 114 14.73 13.51 -24.41
N VAL A 115 15.00 14.47 -23.53
CA VAL A 115 14.71 14.39 -22.08
C VAL A 115 13.23 14.05 -21.79
N SER A 116 12.29 14.57 -22.58
CA SER A 116 10.85 14.30 -22.41
C SER A 116 10.44 12.85 -22.60
N PHE A 117 11.29 12.00 -23.23
CA PHE A 117 11.03 10.57 -23.43
C PHE A 117 11.76 9.69 -22.40
N THR A 118 12.50 10.32 -21.48
CA THR A 118 13.23 9.61 -20.41
C THR A 118 12.33 9.43 -19.18
N TYR A 119 12.81 8.71 -18.17
CA TYR A 119 12.02 8.39 -16.98
C TYR A 119 11.68 9.65 -16.17
N TYR A 120 10.40 9.88 -15.89
CA TYR A 120 9.97 10.96 -14.99
C TYR A 120 9.90 10.41 -13.56
N ASP A 121 10.68 11.00 -12.65
CA ASP A 121 10.63 10.66 -11.24
C ASP A 121 9.57 11.52 -10.54
N GLU A 122 8.44 10.93 -10.21
CA GLU A 122 7.32 11.60 -9.53
C GLU A 122 7.71 12.16 -8.15
N ALA A 123 8.69 11.55 -7.47
CA ALA A 123 9.13 12.00 -6.16
C ALA A 123 9.96 13.29 -6.24
N ASP A 124 10.85 13.38 -7.23
CA ASP A 124 11.73 14.54 -7.46
C ASP A 124 11.10 15.57 -8.42
N LYS A 125 10.00 15.21 -9.10
CA LYS A 125 9.33 15.98 -10.16
C LYS A 125 10.26 16.35 -11.33
N GLU A 126 11.20 15.48 -11.66
CA GLU A 126 12.25 15.71 -12.67
C GLU A 126 12.46 14.50 -13.57
N TYR A 127 12.89 14.75 -14.82
CA TYR A 127 13.28 13.71 -15.76
C TYR A 127 14.71 13.21 -15.50
N LYS A 128 14.87 11.90 -15.32
CA LYS A 128 16.16 11.22 -15.16
C LYS A 128 16.53 10.52 -16.46
N SER A 129 17.60 11.03 -17.08
CA SER A 129 18.00 10.61 -18.43
C SER A 129 18.82 9.32 -18.45
N THR A 130 19.62 9.08 -17.41
CA THR A 130 20.48 7.89 -17.33
C THR A 130 19.89 6.83 -16.42
N MET A 131 20.06 5.57 -16.80
CA MET A 131 19.56 4.43 -16.01
C MET A 131 20.14 4.39 -14.58
N ASP A 132 21.36 4.90 -14.39
CA ASP A 132 22.07 4.88 -13.11
C ASP A 132 21.60 5.98 -12.11
N GLU A 133 20.89 7.01 -12.59
CA GLU A 133 20.29 8.07 -11.76
C GLU A 133 18.95 7.64 -11.13
N ILE A 134 18.30 6.63 -11.71
CA ILE A 134 16.97 6.18 -11.32
C ILE A 134 17.05 5.32 -10.06
N GLY A 135 16.29 5.69 -9.02
CA GLY A 135 16.29 5.02 -7.71
C GLY A 135 16.05 3.51 -7.81
N PHE A 136 15.13 3.10 -8.69
CA PHE A 136 14.81 1.70 -8.95
C PHE A 136 16.02 0.84 -9.34
N PHE A 137 16.94 1.34 -10.18
CA PHE A 137 18.11 0.56 -10.60
C PHE A 137 19.30 0.72 -9.65
N LYS A 138 19.44 1.89 -9.03
CA LYS A 138 20.57 2.21 -8.14
C LYS A 138 20.59 1.37 -6.85
N GLY A 139 19.41 1.00 -6.33
CA GLY A 139 19.29 0.19 -5.12
C GLY A 139 19.52 -1.31 -5.31
N GLN A 140 19.78 -1.78 -6.53
CA GLN A 140 19.88 -3.21 -6.85
C GLN A 140 21.32 -3.72 -6.95
N GLU A 141 21.51 -4.99 -6.56
CA GLU A 141 22.76 -5.73 -6.78
C GLU A 141 22.49 -6.96 -7.66
N LYS A 142 22.61 -6.80 -8.98
CA LYS A 142 22.29 -7.85 -9.95
C LYS A 142 23.41 -8.89 -10.08
N MET A 143 23.22 -10.10 -9.53
CA MET A 143 24.09 -11.26 -9.69
C MET A 143 23.49 -12.32 -10.63
N VAL A 144 22.26 -12.76 -10.36
CA VAL A 144 21.56 -13.74 -11.20
C VAL A 144 20.95 -13.07 -12.43
N LEU A 145 20.45 -11.84 -12.31
CA LEU A 145 19.90 -11.04 -13.42
C LEU A 145 20.95 -10.21 -14.17
N ARG A 146 22.26 -10.46 -13.97
CA ARG A 146 23.37 -9.63 -14.49
C ARG A 146 23.38 -9.43 -16.02
N ASN A 147 22.74 -10.34 -16.74
CA ASN A 147 22.65 -10.33 -18.20
C ASN A 147 21.26 -9.93 -18.71
N CYS A 148 20.22 -10.06 -17.88
CA CYS A 148 18.85 -9.72 -18.24
C CYS A 148 18.73 -8.22 -18.55
N GLY A 149 18.23 -7.89 -19.75
CA GLY A 149 18.13 -6.51 -20.24
C GLY A 149 19.44 -5.93 -20.79
N VAL A 150 20.53 -6.70 -20.79
CA VAL A 150 21.85 -6.27 -21.28
C VAL A 150 22.25 -7.04 -22.53
N ILE A 151 22.09 -8.36 -22.54
CA ILE A 151 22.44 -9.22 -23.68
C ILE A 151 21.26 -9.46 -24.60
N ASP A 152 21.56 -9.76 -25.87
CA ASP A 152 20.59 -10.39 -26.76
C ASP A 152 20.35 -11.85 -26.32
N TYR A 153 19.10 -12.19 -26.03
CA TYR A 153 18.74 -13.50 -25.46
C TYR A 153 19.08 -14.68 -26.39
N GLY A 154 19.15 -14.45 -27.71
CA GLY A 154 19.45 -15.47 -28.70
C GLY A 154 20.93 -15.59 -29.06
N SER A 155 21.79 -14.72 -28.50
CA SER A 155 23.19 -14.60 -28.89
C SER A 155 24.13 -15.39 -27.97
N LEU A 156 24.52 -16.60 -28.40
CA LEU A 156 25.55 -17.39 -27.70
C LEU A 156 26.91 -16.67 -27.64
N GLU A 157 27.31 -15.98 -28.70
CA GLU A 157 28.57 -15.23 -28.76
C GLU A 157 28.62 -14.11 -27.70
N GLU A 158 27.49 -13.41 -27.51
CA GLU A 158 27.41 -12.35 -26.49
C GLU A 158 27.45 -12.91 -25.08
N TYR A 159 26.76 -14.03 -24.83
CA TYR A 159 26.82 -14.73 -23.55
C TYR A 159 28.27 -15.14 -23.19
N ILE A 160 29.00 -15.71 -24.15
CA ILE A 160 30.42 -16.08 -23.97
C ILE A 160 31.30 -14.84 -23.76
N SER A 161 31.01 -13.73 -24.45
CA SER A 161 31.77 -12.48 -24.28
C SER A 161 31.70 -11.91 -22.86
N ARG A 162 30.64 -12.26 -22.12
CA ARG A 162 30.41 -11.91 -20.71
C ARG A 162 30.71 -13.07 -19.75
N ASP A 163 31.75 -13.82 -20.07
CA ASP A 163 32.28 -14.93 -19.27
C ASP A 163 31.34 -16.16 -19.16
N GLY A 164 30.36 -16.29 -20.06
CA GLY A 164 29.52 -17.48 -20.17
C GLY A 164 30.33 -18.75 -20.51
N PHE A 165 29.93 -19.90 -19.95
CA PHE A 165 30.60 -21.20 -20.03
C PHE A 165 31.99 -21.29 -19.41
N GLN A 166 32.52 -20.21 -18.83
CA GLN A 166 33.79 -20.24 -18.10
C GLN A 166 33.68 -21.04 -16.79
N GLY A 167 32.53 -20.96 -16.12
CA GLY A 167 32.24 -21.76 -14.91
C GLY A 167 32.23 -23.26 -15.23
N LEU A 168 31.58 -23.64 -16.34
CA LEU A 168 31.58 -25.01 -16.83
C LEU A 168 32.99 -25.49 -17.24
N ASN A 169 33.74 -24.68 -17.99
CA ASN A 169 35.09 -25.03 -18.41
C ASN A 169 36.00 -25.31 -17.20
N LYS A 170 35.93 -24.47 -16.16
CA LYS A 170 36.64 -24.68 -14.90
C LYS A 170 36.18 -25.95 -14.19
N ALA A 171 34.87 -26.19 -14.12
CA ALA A 171 34.32 -27.39 -13.47
C ALA A 171 34.80 -28.69 -14.14
N LEU A 172 34.89 -28.73 -15.47
CA LEU A 172 35.28 -29.94 -16.21
C LEU A 172 36.79 -30.21 -16.21
N HIS A 173 37.63 -29.16 -16.23
CA HIS A 173 39.08 -29.29 -16.44
C HIS A 173 39.92 -29.06 -15.18
N GLU A 174 39.41 -28.35 -14.18
CA GLU A 174 40.15 -27.96 -12.98
C GLU A 174 39.59 -28.56 -11.67
N MET A 175 38.37 -29.09 -11.70
CA MET A 175 37.65 -29.57 -10.50
C MET A 175 37.16 -31.00 -10.69
N THR A 176 37.01 -31.73 -9.59
CA THR A 176 36.26 -32.99 -9.57
C THR A 176 34.77 -32.74 -9.28
N PRO A 177 33.85 -33.69 -9.57
CA PRO A 177 32.44 -33.56 -9.20
C PRO A 177 32.26 -33.28 -7.69
N GLU A 178 33.07 -33.90 -6.84
CA GLU A 178 33.07 -33.65 -5.40
C GLU A 178 33.50 -32.22 -5.04
N ASP A 179 34.54 -31.68 -5.70
CA ASP A 179 34.99 -30.30 -5.47
C ASP A 179 33.90 -29.28 -5.87
N VAL A 180 33.17 -29.54 -6.97
CA VAL A 180 32.05 -28.70 -7.39
C VAL A 180 30.94 -28.70 -6.34
N ILE A 181 30.62 -29.87 -5.77
CA ILE A 181 29.63 -29.96 -4.68
C ILE A 181 30.12 -29.19 -3.45
N GLU A 182 31.39 -29.32 -3.08
CA GLU A 182 31.98 -28.64 -1.93
C GLU A 182 31.96 -27.12 -2.11
N GLU A 183 32.35 -26.60 -3.28
CA GLU A 183 32.27 -25.17 -3.62
C GLU A 183 30.82 -24.63 -3.47
N VAL A 184 29.82 -25.38 -3.93
CA VAL A 184 28.41 -24.99 -3.78
C VAL A 184 27.97 -25.05 -2.31
N ILE A 185 28.45 -26.01 -1.52
CA ILE A 185 28.21 -26.04 -0.06
C ILE A 185 28.84 -24.81 0.60
N GLU A 186 30.09 -24.49 0.26
CA GLU A 186 30.84 -23.35 0.80
C GLU A 186 30.23 -22.01 0.43
N SER A 187 29.57 -21.90 -0.74
CA SER A 187 28.84 -20.69 -1.13
C SER A 187 27.67 -20.38 -0.18
N GLY A 188 27.13 -21.40 0.48
CA GLY A 188 25.92 -21.27 1.31
C GLY A 188 24.64 -21.09 0.48
N LEU A 189 24.64 -21.42 -0.81
CA LEU A 189 23.46 -21.33 -1.66
C LEU A 189 22.32 -22.21 -1.13
N ARG A 190 21.15 -21.58 -0.97
CA ARG A 190 19.90 -22.23 -0.58
C ARG A 190 18.94 -22.24 -1.78
N GLY A 191 18.09 -23.27 -1.85
CA GLY A 191 17.09 -23.39 -2.90
C GLY A 191 16.15 -22.18 -2.94
N ARG A 192 16.05 -21.56 -4.12
CA ARG A 192 15.33 -20.30 -4.34
C ARG A 192 13.84 -20.44 -4.63
N GLY A 193 13.34 -21.66 -4.85
CA GLY A 193 11.91 -21.95 -5.02
C GLY A 193 11.11 -22.02 -3.71
N GLY A 194 11.49 -21.29 -2.66
CA GLY A 194 10.74 -21.21 -1.39
C GLY A 194 11.38 -21.89 -0.19
N GLY A 195 11.50 -23.22 -0.19
CA GLY A 195 11.87 -23.99 1.02
C GLY A 195 13.28 -23.77 1.58
N GLY A 196 14.17 -23.08 0.85
CA GLY A 196 15.49 -22.70 1.35
C GLY A 196 16.40 -23.88 1.74
N PHE A 197 16.23 -25.07 1.15
CA PHE A 197 17.09 -26.21 1.46
C PHE A 197 18.51 -26.00 0.88
N PRO A 198 19.60 -26.34 1.60
CA PRO A 198 20.97 -26.16 1.09
C PRO A 198 21.23 -26.96 -0.19
N THR A 199 21.54 -26.26 -1.29
CA THR A 199 21.61 -26.85 -2.63
C THR A 199 22.73 -27.91 -2.73
N GLY A 200 23.91 -27.59 -2.20
CA GLY A 200 25.05 -28.52 -2.24
C GLY A 200 24.83 -29.80 -1.43
N LEU A 201 24.05 -29.77 -0.35
CA LEU A 201 23.65 -30.99 0.37
C LEU A 201 22.69 -31.86 -0.47
N LYS A 202 21.76 -31.23 -1.21
CA LYS A 202 20.85 -31.95 -2.12
C LYS A 202 21.64 -32.70 -3.19
N TRP A 203 22.67 -32.05 -3.75
CA TRP A 203 23.56 -32.66 -4.74
C TRP A 203 24.39 -33.78 -4.13
N LYS A 204 24.94 -33.58 -2.93
CA LYS A 204 25.69 -34.59 -2.19
C LYS A 204 24.87 -35.86 -1.93
N PHE A 205 23.57 -35.76 -1.68
CA PHE A 205 22.72 -36.93 -1.49
C PHE A 205 22.55 -37.75 -2.78
N ALA A 206 22.28 -37.12 -3.92
CA ALA A 206 22.20 -37.81 -5.20
C ALA A 206 23.56 -38.34 -5.70
N ALA A 207 24.65 -37.65 -5.39
CA ALA A 207 26.01 -38.05 -5.76
C ALA A 207 26.47 -39.36 -5.07
N LYS A 208 25.93 -39.68 -3.89
CA LYS A 208 26.26 -40.94 -3.15
C LYS A 208 25.98 -42.21 -3.97
N HIS A 209 24.99 -42.17 -4.85
CA HIS A 209 24.65 -43.29 -5.72
C HIS A 209 25.63 -43.35 -6.90
N ARG A 210 26.68 -44.19 -6.85
CA ARG A 210 27.77 -44.11 -7.85
C ARG A 210 27.46 -44.75 -9.21
N GLU A 211 26.48 -45.64 -9.28
CA GLU A 211 26.20 -46.44 -10.48
C GLU A 211 24.79 -46.19 -11.03
N GLY A 212 24.68 -46.16 -12.36
CA GLY A 212 23.42 -46.07 -13.08
C GLY A 212 23.05 -44.65 -13.51
N GLN A 213 21.92 -44.56 -14.22
CA GLN A 213 21.37 -43.30 -14.71
C GLN A 213 20.91 -42.41 -13.55
N LYS A 214 21.18 -41.11 -13.66
CA LYS A 214 20.63 -40.06 -12.80
C LYS A 214 20.02 -38.96 -13.65
N TYR A 215 19.13 -38.19 -13.03
CA TYR A 215 18.44 -37.10 -13.71
C TYR A 215 18.60 -35.77 -12.98
N MET A 216 18.70 -34.70 -13.77
CA MET A 216 18.64 -33.32 -13.29
C MET A 216 17.38 -32.65 -13.82
N ILE A 217 16.55 -32.10 -12.96
CA ILE A 217 15.33 -31.40 -13.37
C ILE A 217 15.40 -29.95 -12.92
N CYS A 218 15.24 -29.04 -13.87
CA CYS A 218 14.99 -27.64 -13.62
C CYS A 218 13.47 -27.44 -13.47
N ASN A 219 13.03 -27.03 -12.28
CA ASN A 219 11.65 -26.68 -12.01
C ASN A 219 11.41 -25.20 -12.38
N ALA A 220 10.72 -24.99 -13.50
CA ALA A 220 10.25 -23.70 -14.00
C ALA A 220 8.71 -23.60 -13.97
N ASP A 221 8.07 -24.30 -13.03
CA ASP A 221 6.63 -24.19 -12.77
C ASP A 221 6.38 -23.04 -11.77
N GLU A 222 6.70 -21.80 -12.18
CA GLU A 222 6.50 -20.58 -11.40
C GLU A 222 5.01 -20.23 -11.34
N GLY A 223 4.26 -21.00 -10.55
CA GLY A 223 2.80 -20.91 -10.44
C GLY A 223 2.28 -19.80 -9.52
N ASP A 224 3.13 -19.21 -8.69
CA ASP A 224 2.73 -18.21 -7.68
C ASP A 224 2.20 -16.94 -8.36
N PRO A 225 0.99 -16.45 -8.00
CA PRO A 225 0.51 -15.16 -8.47
C PRO A 225 1.49 -14.04 -8.09
N GLY A 226 1.79 -13.18 -9.05
CA GLY A 226 2.74 -12.07 -8.89
C GLY A 226 4.22 -12.47 -9.01
N ALA A 227 4.57 -13.75 -9.18
CA ALA A 227 5.93 -14.19 -9.47
C ALA A 227 6.19 -14.30 -10.97
N PHE A 228 7.32 -13.77 -11.43
CA PHE A 228 7.76 -13.82 -12.83
C PHE A 228 9.28 -13.68 -12.99
N MET A 229 10.04 -14.04 -11.96
CA MET A 229 11.49 -13.95 -11.95
C MET A 229 12.13 -15.10 -12.73
N ASP A 230 11.60 -16.32 -12.57
CA ASP A 230 12.07 -17.49 -13.32
C ASP A 230 11.74 -17.31 -14.80
N ARG A 231 10.54 -16.81 -15.11
CA ARG A 231 10.16 -16.41 -16.46
C ARG A 231 11.18 -15.48 -17.09
N SER A 232 11.58 -14.43 -16.36
CA SER A 232 12.46 -13.39 -16.91
C SER A 232 13.89 -13.88 -17.12
N LEU A 233 14.36 -14.83 -16.29
CA LEU A 233 15.63 -15.52 -16.51
C LEU A 233 15.57 -16.41 -17.76
N LEU A 234 14.51 -17.21 -17.92
CA LEU A 234 14.35 -18.08 -19.09
C LEU A 234 14.19 -17.29 -20.39
N GLU A 235 13.45 -16.19 -20.36
CA GLU A 235 13.23 -15.31 -21.52
C GLU A 235 14.46 -14.46 -21.86
N GLY A 236 15.28 -14.09 -20.87
CA GLY A 236 16.33 -13.09 -21.01
C GLY A 236 17.76 -13.61 -20.99
N ASP A 237 18.02 -14.73 -20.31
CA ASP A 237 19.34 -15.36 -20.21
C ASP A 237 19.22 -16.90 -20.17
N PRO A 238 18.66 -17.54 -21.22
CA PRO A 238 18.44 -18.99 -21.25
C PRO A 238 19.74 -19.78 -21.19
N PHE A 239 20.84 -19.27 -21.76
CA PHE A 239 22.15 -19.94 -21.74
C PHE A 239 22.71 -20.09 -20.33
N ASN A 240 22.44 -19.14 -19.42
CA ASN A 240 22.84 -19.26 -18.01
C ASN A 240 22.15 -20.40 -17.27
N ILE A 241 20.90 -20.71 -17.64
CA ILE A 241 20.19 -21.87 -17.09
C ILE A 241 20.76 -23.18 -17.66
N ILE A 242 21.07 -23.20 -18.96
CA ILE A 242 21.72 -24.36 -19.61
C ILE A 242 23.08 -24.65 -18.96
N GLU A 243 23.93 -23.63 -18.76
CA GLU A 243 25.22 -23.78 -18.10
C GLU A 243 25.06 -24.27 -16.65
N GLY A 244 24.11 -23.69 -15.89
CA GLY A 244 23.82 -24.12 -14.52
C GLY A 244 23.40 -25.58 -14.43
N MET A 245 22.58 -26.06 -15.37
CA MET A 245 22.19 -27.47 -15.46
C MET A 245 23.33 -28.39 -15.87
N LEU A 246 24.21 -27.95 -16.76
CA LEU A 246 25.42 -28.69 -17.15
C LEU A 246 26.35 -28.91 -15.96
N ILE A 247 26.64 -27.85 -15.20
CA ILE A 247 27.47 -27.92 -13.98
C ILE A 247 26.81 -28.84 -12.94
N ALA A 248 25.50 -28.67 -12.70
CA ALA A 248 24.76 -29.52 -11.76
C ALA A 248 24.77 -30.99 -12.19
N GLY A 249 24.56 -31.25 -13.49
CA GLY A 249 24.60 -32.59 -14.10
C GLY A 249 25.96 -33.25 -13.92
N TYR A 250 27.05 -32.52 -14.16
CA TYR A 250 28.42 -32.98 -13.94
C TYR A 250 28.66 -33.32 -12.46
N ALA A 251 28.28 -32.41 -11.55
CA ALA A 251 28.47 -32.58 -10.12
C ALA A 251 27.78 -33.84 -9.57
N ILE A 252 26.56 -34.15 -10.04
CA ILE A 252 25.81 -35.32 -9.58
C ILE A 252 26.10 -36.58 -10.39
N GLY A 253 26.73 -36.47 -11.57
CA GLY A 253 26.94 -37.57 -12.52
C GLY A 253 25.67 -37.96 -13.29
N ALA A 254 24.82 -36.99 -13.65
CA ALA A 254 23.67 -37.19 -14.51
C ALA A 254 24.05 -36.97 -15.98
N THR A 255 23.44 -37.76 -16.88
CA THR A 255 23.66 -37.65 -18.33
C THR A 255 22.44 -37.07 -19.06
N LYS A 256 21.32 -36.90 -18.36
CA LYS A 256 20.08 -36.36 -18.94
C LYS A 256 19.41 -35.39 -17.98
N GLY A 257 18.93 -34.27 -18.51
CA GLY A 257 18.15 -33.31 -17.77
C GLY A 257 16.85 -32.91 -18.44
N TYR A 258 15.92 -32.43 -17.63
CA TYR A 258 14.62 -31.93 -18.05
C TYR A 258 14.40 -30.51 -17.54
N VAL A 259 13.90 -29.62 -18.38
CA VAL A 259 13.37 -28.33 -17.95
C VAL A 259 11.85 -28.42 -17.99
N TYR A 260 11.22 -28.44 -16.81
CA TYR A 260 9.76 -28.48 -16.71
C TYR A 260 9.23 -27.05 -16.67
N VAL A 261 8.66 -26.59 -17.78
CA VAL A 261 8.15 -25.21 -17.96
C VAL A 261 6.64 -25.24 -18.02
N ARG A 262 5.99 -24.34 -17.29
CA ARG A 262 4.53 -24.19 -17.31
C ARG A 262 4.00 -23.76 -18.69
N ALA A 263 2.80 -24.22 -19.05
CA ALA A 263 2.21 -23.95 -20.37
C ALA A 263 1.90 -22.46 -20.61
N GLU A 264 1.75 -21.68 -19.54
CA GLU A 264 1.43 -20.25 -19.60
C GLU A 264 2.63 -19.39 -20.02
N TYR A 265 3.83 -19.96 -20.16
CA TYR A 265 5.04 -19.26 -20.59
C TYR A 265 5.49 -19.69 -22.01
N PRO A 266 4.68 -19.45 -23.06
CA PRO A 266 5.03 -19.87 -24.43
C PRO A 266 6.33 -19.23 -24.92
N LEU A 267 6.56 -17.95 -24.59
CA LEU A 267 7.76 -17.23 -24.99
C LEU A 267 9.04 -17.81 -24.36
N ALA A 268 8.97 -18.22 -23.09
CA ALA A 268 10.09 -18.87 -22.41
C ALA A 268 10.39 -20.24 -23.02
N ILE A 269 9.36 -21.00 -23.39
CA ILE A 269 9.51 -22.30 -24.07
C ILE A 269 10.22 -22.11 -25.41
N ASP A 270 9.71 -21.20 -26.27
CA ASP A 270 10.26 -20.97 -27.60
C ASP A 270 11.74 -20.54 -27.55
N ARG A 271 12.07 -19.58 -26.67
CA ARG A 271 13.46 -19.08 -26.52
C ARG A 271 14.39 -20.12 -25.94
N LEU A 272 13.92 -20.90 -24.97
CA LEU A 272 14.73 -21.94 -24.35
C LEU A 272 15.01 -23.09 -25.33
N GLU A 273 14.01 -23.52 -26.11
CA GLU A 273 14.18 -24.54 -27.14
C GLU A 273 15.17 -24.09 -28.22
N GLU A 274 15.09 -22.82 -28.65
CA GLU A 274 16.06 -22.22 -29.57
C GLU A 274 17.47 -22.21 -28.97
N ALA A 275 17.63 -21.77 -27.72
CA ALA A 275 18.92 -21.74 -27.03
C ALA A 275 19.53 -23.14 -26.84
N ILE A 276 18.71 -24.15 -26.50
CA ILE A 276 19.14 -25.56 -26.43
C ILE A 276 19.59 -26.04 -27.81
N GLY A 277 18.86 -25.69 -28.87
CA GLY A 277 19.24 -26.00 -30.26
C GLY A 277 20.59 -25.39 -30.64
N ILE A 278 20.83 -24.13 -30.30
CA ILE A 278 22.09 -23.42 -30.56
C ILE A 278 23.24 -24.05 -29.76
N ALA A 279 23.05 -24.32 -28.47
CA ALA A 279 24.06 -24.95 -27.61
C ALA A 279 24.44 -26.36 -28.10
N ARG A 280 23.46 -27.14 -28.57
CA ARG A 280 23.68 -28.47 -29.17
C ARG A 280 24.45 -28.38 -30.49
N GLN A 281 24.14 -27.39 -31.34
CA GLN A 281 24.89 -27.15 -32.59
C GLN A 281 26.34 -26.70 -32.33
N ALA A 282 26.57 -25.95 -31.25
CA ALA A 282 27.89 -25.49 -30.85
C ALA A 282 28.74 -26.56 -30.15
N GLY A 283 28.21 -27.75 -29.87
CA GLY A 283 28.92 -28.83 -29.14
C GLY A 283 28.98 -28.63 -27.62
N LEU A 284 28.17 -27.71 -27.07
CA LEU A 284 28.09 -27.44 -25.63
C LEU A 284 27.02 -28.32 -24.92
N LEU A 285 26.23 -29.07 -25.68
CA LEU A 285 25.29 -30.10 -25.22
C LEU A 285 25.45 -31.35 -26.08
N GLY A 286 25.24 -32.53 -25.49
CA GLY A 286 25.40 -33.82 -26.16
C GLY A 286 26.59 -34.61 -25.61
N GLU A 287 27.40 -35.17 -26.51
CA GLU A 287 28.54 -36.04 -26.17
C GLU A 287 29.86 -35.27 -26.16
N GLY A 288 30.74 -35.58 -25.22
CA GLY A 288 32.13 -35.10 -25.22
C GLY A 288 32.26 -33.59 -25.04
N ILE A 289 31.50 -33.01 -24.10
CA ILE A 289 31.37 -31.55 -23.96
C ILE A 289 32.72 -30.94 -23.57
N LEU A 290 33.16 -29.92 -24.32
CA LEU A 290 34.45 -29.22 -24.12
C LEU A 290 35.67 -30.17 -24.05
N ASP A 291 35.73 -31.18 -24.93
CA ASP A 291 36.80 -32.19 -24.97
C ASP A 291 36.97 -32.96 -23.65
N SER A 292 35.88 -33.16 -22.91
CA SER A 292 35.84 -33.94 -21.67
C SER A 292 35.13 -35.30 -21.85
N ASP A 293 35.26 -36.18 -20.87
CA ASP A 293 34.52 -37.46 -20.85
C ASP A 293 33.03 -37.28 -20.42
N PHE A 294 32.58 -36.05 -20.18
CA PHE A 294 31.24 -35.75 -19.71
C PHE A 294 30.27 -35.53 -20.88
N SER A 295 29.11 -36.19 -20.79
CA SER A 295 28.02 -36.09 -21.76
C SER A 295 26.71 -35.78 -21.05
N PHE A 296 25.99 -34.77 -21.52
CA PHE A 296 24.74 -34.32 -20.94
C PHE A 296 23.83 -33.69 -22.00
N ASP A 297 22.56 -34.09 -21.99
CA ASP A 297 21.56 -33.54 -22.90
C ASP A 297 20.30 -33.06 -22.16
N LEU A 298 19.60 -32.10 -22.77
CA LEU A 298 18.44 -31.42 -22.21
C LEU A 298 17.19 -31.57 -23.08
N GLU A 299 16.05 -31.80 -22.42
CA GLU A 299 14.72 -31.78 -23.04
C GLU A 299 13.80 -30.83 -22.27
N VAL A 300 12.96 -30.07 -22.99
CA VAL A 300 11.90 -29.28 -22.40
C VAL A 300 10.65 -30.15 -22.21
N ARG A 301 10.01 -30.04 -21.05
CA ARG A 301 8.70 -30.65 -20.77
C ARG A 301 7.73 -29.54 -20.43
N ILE A 302 6.64 -29.48 -21.19
CA ILE A 302 5.60 -28.48 -21.02
C ILE A 302 4.57 -29.00 -20.02
N GLY A 303 4.28 -28.20 -18.99
CA GLY A 303 3.26 -28.49 -18.00
C GLY A 303 1.84 -28.42 -18.58
N ALA A 304 0.84 -28.69 -17.74
CA ALA A 304 -0.57 -28.70 -18.14
C ALA A 304 -1.45 -27.74 -17.33
N GLY A 305 -0.85 -26.68 -16.77
CA GLY A 305 -1.54 -25.62 -16.03
C GLY A 305 -2.05 -26.06 -14.65
N ALA A 306 -1.24 -26.81 -13.89
CA ALA A 306 -1.59 -27.25 -12.53
C ALA A 306 -0.53 -26.76 -11.54
N PHE A 307 -0.87 -25.83 -10.65
CA PHE A 307 0.06 -25.23 -9.68
C PHE A 307 0.74 -26.26 -8.78
N VAL A 308 0.03 -27.33 -8.43
CA VAL A 308 0.57 -28.42 -7.59
C VAL A 308 1.77 -29.13 -8.24
N CYS A 309 1.94 -29.05 -9.56
CA CYS A 309 3.11 -29.60 -10.26
C CYS A 309 4.41 -28.87 -9.94
N GLY A 310 4.37 -27.72 -9.25
CA GLY A 310 5.56 -27.09 -8.68
C GLY A 310 6.13 -27.88 -7.50
N GLU A 311 5.34 -28.77 -6.87
CA GLU A 311 5.82 -29.69 -5.84
C GLU A 311 6.68 -30.80 -6.45
N GLU A 312 7.83 -31.09 -5.86
CA GLU A 312 8.87 -31.91 -6.48
C GLU A 312 8.42 -33.33 -6.90
N THR A 313 7.56 -34.01 -6.14
CA THR A 313 7.08 -35.35 -6.51
C THR A 313 5.93 -35.31 -7.51
N ALA A 314 5.05 -34.30 -7.41
CA ALA A 314 4.02 -34.06 -8.42
C ALA A 314 4.64 -33.70 -9.78
N LEU A 315 5.72 -32.92 -9.78
CA LEU A 315 6.51 -32.59 -10.97
C LEU A 315 7.03 -33.86 -11.65
N ILE A 316 7.68 -34.75 -10.89
CA ILE A 316 8.18 -36.03 -11.40
C ILE A 316 7.05 -36.84 -12.03
N ALA A 317 5.92 -36.97 -11.33
CA ALA A 317 4.76 -37.69 -11.84
C ALA A 317 4.26 -37.09 -13.18
N SER A 318 4.26 -35.77 -13.30
CA SER A 318 3.89 -35.08 -14.55
C SER A 318 4.89 -35.34 -15.68
N VAL A 319 6.20 -35.32 -15.40
CA VAL A 319 7.26 -35.67 -16.36
C VAL A 319 7.10 -37.12 -16.85
N GLU A 320 6.69 -38.04 -15.98
CA GLU A 320 6.36 -39.44 -16.30
C GLU A 320 5.03 -39.60 -17.06
N GLY A 321 4.29 -38.53 -17.32
CA GLY A 321 3.00 -38.57 -18.01
C GLY A 321 1.83 -39.03 -17.13
N LYS A 322 1.99 -39.01 -15.80
CA LYS A 322 0.93 -39.30 -14.82
C LYS A 322 0.26 -38.00 -14.37
N ARG A 323 -0.82 -38.12 -13.59
CA ARG A 323 -1.42 -36.96 -12.90
C ARG A 323 -0.44 -36.46 -11.84
N GLY A 324 -0.29 -35.13 -11.72
CA GLY A 324 0.60 -34.45 -10.77
C GLY A 324 0.08 -34.53 -9.33
N GLU A 325 0.08 -35.72 -8.74
CA GLU A 325 -0.32 -35.95 -7.36
C GLU A 325 0.92 -36.17 -6.48
N PRO A 326 1.16 -35.35 -5.44
CA PRO A 326 2.31 -35.52 -4.56
C PRO A 326 2.35 -36.90 -3.88
N GLU A 327 3.54 -37.44 -3.68
CA GLU A 327 3.79 -38.68 -2.95
C GLU A 327 4.36 -38.42 -1.55
N GLN A 328 4.08 -39.32 -0.61
CA GLN A 328 4.56 -39.20 0.76
C GLN A 328 6.06 -39.54 0.82
N LYS A 329 6.84 -38.67 1.44
CA LYS A 329 8.29 -38.86 1.66
C LYS A 329 8.51 -39.49 3.05
N PRO A 330 9.42 -40.47 3.22
CA PRO A 330 10.30 -41.10 2.22
C PRO A 330 9.58 -42.13 1.32
N PRO A 331 10.14 -42.47 0.13
CA PRO A 331 11.49 -42.12 -0.36
C PRO A 331 11.60 -40.66 -0.85
N TYR A 332 12.81 -40.09 -0.79
CA TYR A 332 13.09 -38.75 -1.33
C TYR A 332 13.53 -38.84 -2.79
N PRO A 333 13.28 -37.82 -3.64
CA PRO A 333 13.69 -37.82 -5.04
C PRO A 333 15.19 -38.04 -5.27
N SER A 334 16.04 -37.60 -4.34
CA SER A 334 17.49 -37.80 -4.40
C SER A 334 17.91 -39.27 -4.29
N ASP A 335 17.03 -40.13 -3.77
CA ASP A 335 17.23 -41.57 -3.68
C ASP A 335 16.45 -42.29 -4.79
N GLU A 336 15.13 -42.08 -4.85
CA GLU A 336 14.23 -42.65 -5.85
C GLU A 336 13.29 -41.56 -6.37
N GLY A 337 13.62 -41.01 -7.55
CA GLY A 337 12.82 -40.00 -8.24
C GLY A 337 12.31 -40.50 -9.59
N LEU A 338 12.63 -39.76 -10.66
CA LEU A 338 12.22 -40.06 -12.03
C LEU A 338 12.66 -41.47 -12.44
N GLU A 339 11.72 -42.30 -12.89
CA GLU A 339 11.96 -43.71 -13.25
C GLU A 339 12.62 -44.53 -12.12
N LYS A 340 12.37 -44.16 -10.85
CA LYS A 340 13.00 -44.72 -9.64
C LYS A 340 14.53 -44.60 -9.64
N ARG A 341 15.06 -43.55 -10.27
CA ARG A 341 16.49 -43.21 -10.29
C ARG A 341 16.76 -41.97 -9.44
N PRO A 342 17.98 -41.82 -8.88
CA PRO A 342 18.37 -40.61 -8.17
C PRO A 342 18.15 -39.38 -9.04
N THR A 343 17.34 -38.44 -8.54
CA THR A 343 16.91 -37.25 -9.29
C THR A 343 17.09 -36.02 -8.43
N VAL A 344 17.78 -35.01 -8.97
CA VAL A 344 17.90 -33.70 -8.34
C VAL A 344 16.95 -32.74 -9.03
N ILE A 345 16.18 -32.01 -8.22
CA ILE A 345 15.26 -30.98 -8.69
C ILE A 345 15.69 -29.65 -8.07
N ASN A 346 16.01 -28.66 -8.91
CA ASN A 346 16.31 -27.30 -8.48
C ASN A 346 15.48 -26.29 -9.28
N ASN A 347 15.15 -25.18 -8.64
CA ASN A 347 14.44 -24.04 -9.26
C ASN A 347 15.37 -23.26 -10.22
N VAL A 348 14.79 -22.55 -11.19
CA VAL A 348 15.50 -21.76 -12.21
C VAL A 348 16.49 -20.77 -11.60
N GLU A 349 16.07 -19.90 -10.68
CA GLU A 349 16.97 -18.94 -10.01
C GLU A 349 18.11 -19.65 -9.25
N THR A 350 17.84 -20.84 -8.68
CA THR A 350 18.89 -21.63 -8.01
C THR A 350 19.99 -22.03 -9.00
N LEU A 351 19.60 -22.52 -10.18
CA LEU A 351 20.53 -22.94 -11.23
C LEU A 351 21.21 -21.75 -11.89
N GLY A 352 20.52 -20.63 -12.06
CA GLY A 352 21.10 -19.39 -12.61
C GLY A 352 22.22 -18.79 -11.76
N ASN A 353 22.29 -19.11 -10.47
CA ASN A 353 23.38 -18.69 -9.58
C ASN A 353 24.64 -19.55 -9.73
N ILE A 354 24.53 -20.80 -10.20
CA ILE A 354 25.64 -21.76 -10.25
C ILE A 354 26.80 -21.28 -11.14
N PRO A 355 26.60 -20.80 -12.39
CA PRO A 355 27.72 -20.36 -13.22
C PRO A 355 28.57 -19.25 -12.59
N ASN A 356 27.93 -18.29 -11.91
CA ASN A 356 28.61 -17.19 -11.24
C ASN A 356 29.41 -17.66 -10.01
N ILE A 357 28.85 -18.61 -9.23
CA ILE A 357 29.54 -19.20 -8.08
C ILE A 357 30.81 -19.94 -8.55
N LEU A 358 30.73 -20.74 -9.61
CA LEU A 358 31.88 -21.52 -10.08
C LEU A 358 32.96 -20.65 -10.74
N SER A 359 32.56 -19.65 -11.53
CA SER A 359 33.49 -18.74 -12.19
C SER A 359 34.22 -17.81 -11.21
N LYS A 360 33.51 -17.18 -10.27
CA LYS A 360 34.08 -16.18 -9.33
C LYS A 360 34.47 -16.73 -7.96
N GLY A 361 34.00 -17.92 -7.61
CA GLY A 361 34.22 -18.58 -6.32
C GLY A 361 33.15 -18.27 -5.25
N ALA A 362 33.02 -19.19 -4.30
CA ALA A 362 32.10 -19.14 -3.16
C ALA A 362 32.31 -17.92 -2.27
N ASP A 363 33.55 -17.48 -2.10
CA ASP A 363 33.89 -16.28 -1.31
C ASP A 363 33.32 -14.99 -1.90
N HIS A 364 33.19 -14.90 -3.22
CA HIS A 364 32.52 -13.78 -3.86
C HIS A 364 31.02 -13.78 -3.51
N PHE A 365 30.36 -14.94 -3.61
CA PHE A 365 28.93 -15.08 -3.32
C PHE A 365 28.59 -14.80 -1.85
N LYS A 366 29.45 -15.27 -0.92
CA LYS A 366 29.27 -15.09 0.54
C LYS A 366 29.34 -13.64 1.03
N ARG A 367 29.94 -12.73 0.25
CA ARG A 367 30.04 -11.29 0.59
C ARG A 367 28.67 -10.61 0.61
N HIS A 368 27.71 -11.17 -0.11
CA HIS A 368 26.34 -10.68 -0.17
C HIS A 368 25.45 -11.52 0.76
N GLY A 369 24.44 -10.90 1.34
CA GLY A 369 23.51 -11.57 2.25
C GLY A 369 23.90 -11.49 3.73
N THR A 370 23.13 -12.18 4.58
CA THR A 370 23.40 -12.31 6.02
C THR A 370 24.24 -13.55 6.33
N GLU A 371 24.62 -13.76 7.60
CA GLU A 371 25.46 -14.89 7.98
C GLU A 371 24.85 -16.25 7.61
N LYS A 372 23.53 -16.37 7.78
CA LYS A 372 22.74 -17.59 7.55
C LYS A 372 22.09 -17.65 6.16
N SER A 373 21.91 -16.50 5.52
CA SER A 373 21.20 -16.36 4.25
C SER A 373 22.07 -15.61 3.25
N ARG A 374 22.89 -16.34 2.50
CA ARG A 374 23.92 -15.83 1.59
C ARG A 374 23.38 -15.52 0.19
N GLY A 375 24.05 -14.60 -0.49
CA GLY A 375 23.77 -14.18 -1.86
C GLY A 375 22.65 -13.15 -1.98
N THR A 376 22.18 -12.95 -3.20
CA THR A 376 21.02 -12.12 -3.54
C THR A 376 19.77 -12.96 -3.71
N LYS A 377 18.62 -12.27 -3.72
CA LYS A 377 17.31 -12.81 -4.05
C LYS A 377 16.62 -11.85 -5.02
N VAL A 378 15.99 -12.42 -6.05
CA VAL A 378 15.11 -11.65 -6.93
C VAL A 378 13.71 -11.59 -6.34
N PHE A 379 13.16 -10.38 -6.27
CA PHE A 379 11.78 -10.12 -5.93
C PHE A 379 11.01 -9.60 -7.14
N ALA A 380 9.82 -10.13 -7.35
CA ALA A 380 8.84 -9.57 -8.26
C ALA A 380 7.92 -8.64 -7.46
N LEU A 381 8.18 -7.33 -7.56
CA LEU A 381 7.37 -6.29 -6.94
C LEU A 381 6.11 -6.08 -7.77
N ALA A 382 4.96 -6.24 -7.14
CA ALA A 382 3.63 -6.05 -7.74
C ALA A 382 2.64 -5.50 -6.71
N GLY A 383 1.42 -5.18 -7.17
CA GLY A 383 0.34 -4.65 -6.33
C GLY A 383 0.35 -3.12 -6.30
N ASP A 384 -0.01 -2.54 -5.14
CA ASP A 384 -0.12 -1.09 -4.95
C ASP A 384 1.27 -0.47 -4.71
N ILE A 385 2.07 -0.40 -5.78
CA ILE A 385 3.45 0.13 -5.76
C ILE A 385 3.73 0.97 -7.01
N ASN A 386 4.43 2.10 -6.86
CA ASN A 386 4.73 3.02 -7.98
C ASN A 386 5.65 2.37 -9.04
N ASN A 387 6.73 1.72 -8.61
CA ASN A 387 7.69 1.08 -9.51
C ASN A 387 7.53 -0.44 -9.49
N THR A 388 6.62 -0.94 -10.34
CA THR A 388 6.36 -2.39 -10.50
C THR A 388 7.44 -3.04 -11.38
N GLY A 389 7.97 -4.19 -10.96
CA GLY A 389 9.06 -4.83 -11.69
C GLY A 389 9.84 -5.91 -10.96
N LEU A 390 10.98 -6.29 -11.54
CA LEU A 390 11.97 -7.17 -10.90
C LEU A 390 13.05 -6.38 -10.18
N VAL A 391 13.30 -6.79 -8.95
CA VAL A 391 14.32 -6.21 -8.08
C VAL A 391 15.22 -7.30 -7.53
N GLU A 392 16.51 -7.23 -7.81
CA GLU A 392 17.50 -8.12 -7.19
C GLU A 392 18.23 -7.40 -6.06
N VAL A 393 18.08 -7.91 -4.83
CA VAL A 393 18.69 -7.33 -3.63
C VAL A 393 19.47 -8.36 -2.82
N PRO A 394 20.49 -7.95 -2.04
CA PRO A 394 21.12 -8.80 -1.06
C PRO A 394 20.12 -9.25 0.00
N LEU A 395 20.19 -10.52 0.39
CA LEU A 395 19.38 -11.02 1.51
C LEU A 395 19.71 -10.24 2.80
N GLY A 396 18.68 -9.84 3.53
CA GLY A 396 18.82 -9.02 4.74
C GLY A 396 18.64 -7.52 4.54
N MET A 397 18.48 -7.03 3.31
CA MET A 397 17.91 -5.69 3.08
C MET A 397 16.52 -5.61 3.72
N THR A 398 16.14 -4.46 4.28
CA THR A 398 14.85 -4.32 4.95
C THR A 398 13.70 -4.20 3.96
N LEU A 399 12.51 -4.64 4.35
CA LEU A 399 11.32 -4.55 3.50
C LEU A 399 11.01 -3.09 3.10
N GLY A 400 11.23 -2.15 4.01
CA GLY A 400 11.01 -0.72 3.76
C GLY A 400 11.92 -0.16 2.67
N GLU A 401 13.21 -0.52 2.68
CA GLU A 401 14.16 -0.12 1.61
C GLU A 401 13.69 -0.67 0.25
N ILE A 402 13.23 -1.92 0.21
CA ILE A 402 12.73 -2.54 -1.03
C ILE A 402 11.47 -1.82 -1.54
N LEU A 403 10.49 -1.55 -0.68
CA LEU A 403 9.21 -0.97 -1.09
C LEU A 403 9.28 0.54 -1.35
N PHE A 404 9.93 1.31 -0.49
CA PHE A 404 9.91 2.77 -0.57
C PHE A 404 11.10 3.33 -1.34
N ASP A 405 12.33 2.83 -1.12
CA ASP A 405 13.50 3.37 -1.82
C ASP A 405 13.61 2.85 -3.27
N ILE A 406 13.36 1.54 -3.46
CA ILE A 406 13.40 0.93 -4.80
C ILE A 406 12.02 0.99 -5.47
N GLY A 407 10.97 0.51 -4.78
CA GLY A 407 9.60 0.47 -5.27
C GLY A 407 8.94 1.85 -5.40
N GLY A 408 9.51 2.91 -4.85
CA GLY A 408 8.97 4.28 -4.93
C GLY A 408 7.72 4.51 -4.08
N GLY A 409 7.37 3.59 -3.18
CA GLY A 409 6.24 3.72 -2.26
C GLY A 409 4.87 3.48 -2.92
N ILE A 410 3.82 3.81 -2.17
CA ILE A 410 2.42 3.50 -2.54
C ILE A 410 1.86 4.58 -3.48
N PRO A 411 1.12 4.19 -4.53
CA PRO A 411 0.47 5.12 -5.45
C PRO A 411 -0.44 6.11 -4.73
N LYS A 412 -0.51 7.33 -5.28
CA LYS A 412 -1.37 8.43 -4.80
C LYS A 412 -1.15 8.81 -3.32
N GLY A 413 0.02 8.50 -2.74
CA GLY A 413 0.37 8.86 -1.36
C GLY A 413 -0.47 8.15 -0.29
N LYS A 414 -1.13 7.04 -0.63
CA LYS A 414 -1.89 6.23 0.33
C LYS A 414 -0.99 5.52 1.33
N ARG A 415 -1.59 5.02 2.41
CA ARG A 415 -0.83 4.30 3.45
C ARG A 415 -0.56 2.86 3.05
N PHE A 416 0.66 2.42 3.35
CA PHE A 416 1.01 1.00 3.29
C PHE A 416 0.25 0.24 4.37
N LYS A 417 -0.37 -0.88 3.99
CA LYS A 417 -1.06 -1.77 4.94
C LYS A 417 -0.28 -3.05 5.18
N VAL A 418 0.06 -3.75 4.09
CA VAL A 418 0.67 -5.07 4.17
C VAL A 418 1.46 -5.40 2.91
N ALA A 419 2.50 -6.21 3.07
CA ALA A 419 3.14 -6.90 1.96
C ALA A 419 2.93 -8.41 2.12
N GLN A 420 2.48 -9.06 1.06
CA GLN A 420 2.34 -10.51 1.00
C GLN A 420 3.59 -11.10 0.34
N THR A 421 4.22 -12.06 1.03
CA THR A 421 5.34 -12.84 0.48
C THR A 421 5.02 -14.32 0.55
N GLY A 422 5.56 -15.10 -0.38
CA GLY A 422 5.32 -16.54 -0.40
C GLY A 422 4.19 -17.01 -1.31
N GLY A 423 3.73 -16.15 -2.21
CA GLY A 423 2.60 -16.44 -3.10
C GLY A 423 1.27 -16.60 -2.33
N PRO A 424 0.33 -17.41 -2.84
CA PRO A 424 -1.03 -17.50 -2.34
C PRO A 424 -1.11 -18.29 -1.02
N SER A 425 -0.10 -19.12 -0.74
CA SER A 425 0.05 -19.84 0.54
C SER A 425 1.02 -19.15 1.51
N GLY A 426 1.39 -17.92 1.17
CA GLY A 426 2.28 -17.06 1.94
C GLY A 426 1.64 -16.42 3.16
N GLY A 427 2.38 -15.49 3.79
CA GLY A 427 1.90 -14.74 4.95
C GLY A 427 2.06 -13.24 4.79
N CYS A 428 1.28 -12.51 5.59
CA CYS A 428 1.28 -11.05 5.65
C CYS A 428 2.44 -10.50 6.49
N ILE A 429 3.11 -9.48 5.96
CA ILE A 429 4.10 -8.65 6.67
C ILE A 429 3.49 -7.25 6.84
N THR A 430 3.26 -6.85 8.09
CA THR A 430 2.60 -5.58 8.41
C THR A 430 3.58 -4.40 8.43
N GLY A 431 3.02 -3.19 8.49
CA GLY A 431 3.76 -1.94 8.66
C GLY A 431 4.77 -1.94 9.82
N ASP A 432 4.43 -2.56 10.96
CA ASP A 432 5.32 -2.65 12.12
C ASP A 432 6.63 -3.40 11.82
N ASN A 433 6.63 -4.22 10.76
CA ASN A 433 7.75 -5.06 10.36
C ASN A 433 8.51 -4.53 9.14
N LEU A 434 8.26 -3.29 8.69
CA LEU A 434 8.97 -2.70 7.53
C LEU A 434 10.49 -2.66 7.70
N ASN A 435 10.98 -2.55 8.93
CA ASN A 435 12.42 -2.49 9.21
C ASN A 435 13.04 -3.87 9.51
N VAL A 436 12.28 -4.96 9.36
CA VAL A 436 12.80 -6.32 9.54
C VAL A 436 13.61 -6.70 8.30
N PRO A 437 14.81 -7.31 8.47
CA PRO A 437 15.59 -7.81 7.34
C PRO A 437 14.85 -8.93 6.60
N VAL A 438 14.87 -8.88 5.26
CA VAL A 438 14.24 -9.90 4.42
C VAL A 438 15.23 -11.07 4.24
N ASP A 439 15.18 -12.02 5.18
CA ASP A 439 15.87 -13.30 5.11
C ASP A 439 14.96 -14.47 5.53
N TYR A 440 15.38 -15.71 5.29
CA TYR A 440 14.52 -16.89 5.50
C TYR A 440 14.08 -17.03 6.96
N GLU A 441 14.97 -16.77 7.90
CA GLU A 441 14.71 -16.91 9.33
C GLU A 441 13.73 -15.83 9.82
N SER A 442 13.99 -14.57 9.50
CA SER A 442 13.21 -13.43 9.94
C SER A 442 11.79 -13.45 9.39
N LEU A 443 11.61 -13.85 8.12
CA LEU A 443 10.26 -14.01 7.54
C LEU A 443 9.48 -15.14 8.19
N SER A 444 10.14 -16.27 8.46
CA SER A 444 9.50 -17.42 9.12
C SER A 444 8.99 -17.07 10.52
N ASP A 445 9.73 -16.25 11.27
CA ASP A 445 9.33 -15.79 12.62
C ASP A 445 8.07 -14.89 12.57
N LEU A 446 7.84 -14.21 11.45
CA LEU A 446 6.64 -13.39 11.21
C LEU A 446 5.43 -14.21 10.73
N GLY A 447 5.61 -15.51 10.45
CA GLY A 447 4.60 -16.37 9.85
C GLY A 447 4.45 -16.16 8.33
N ALA A 448 5.42 -15.50 7.70
CA ALA A 448 5.55 -15.38 6.26
C ALA A 448 6.63 -16.34 5.73
N ILE A 449 6.72 -16.50 4.42
CA ILE A 449 7.76 -17.32 3.79
C ILE A 449 8.36 -16.56 2.61
N MET A 450 9.65 -16.76 2.36
CA MET A 450 10.33 -16.16 1.20
C MET A 450 9.65 -16.56 -0.12
N GLY A 451 9.21 -17.82 -0.22
CA GLY A 451 8.63 -18.39 -1.42
C GLY A 451 9.51 -18.28 -2.66
N SER A 452 8.86 -18.22 -3.81
CA SER A 452 9.50 -17.96 -5.10
C SER A 452 10.07 -16.56 -5.19
N GLY A 453 9.66 -15.56 -4.39
CA GLY A 453 10.12 -14.17 -4.50
C GLY A 453 9.04 -13.19 -4.98
N GLY A 454 7.79 -13.63 -5.16
CA GLY A 454 6.66 -12.72 -5.30
C GLY A 454 6.46 -11.87 -4.03
N LEU A 455 6.44 -10.54 -4.21
CA LEU A 455 6.25 -9.55 -3.15
C LEU A 455 5.13 -8.59 -3.56
N ILE A 456 3.92 -8.87 -3.09
CA ILE A 456 2.71 -8.11 -3.44
C ILE A 456 2.46 -7.06 -2.35
N CYS A 457 2.58 -5.79 -2.72
CA CYS A 457 2.28 -4.65 -1.86
C CYS A 457 0.78 -4.32 -1.91
N MET A 458 0.18 -4.00 -0.76
CA MET A 458 -1.22 -3.64 -0.66
C MET A 458 -1.40 -2.40 0.22
N ASP A 459 -2.27 -1.50 -0.23
CA ASP A 459 -2.58 -0.24 0.45
C ASP A 459 -3.72 -0.37 1.49
N GLU A 460 -4.09 0.76 2.10
CA GLU A 460 -5.19 0.85 3.07
C GLU A 460 -6.60 0.56 2.50
N ASP A 461 -6.74 0.47 1.17
CA ASP A 461 -8.01 0.16 0.48
C ASP A 461 -8.20 -1.34 0.25
N THR A 462 -7.27 -2.19 0.68
CA THR A 462 -7.39 -3.65 0.59
C THR A 462 -8.07 -4.24 1.82
N CYS A 463 -9.11 -5.08 1.63
CA CYS A 463 -9.75 -5.83 2.73
C CYS A 463 -8.97 -7.11 3.02
N MET A 464 -8.56 -7.31 4.28
CA MET A 464 -7.78 -8.50 4.64
C MET A 464 -8.63 -9.77 4.67
N VAL A 465 -9.94 -9.65 4.92
CA VAL A 465 -10.88 -10.78 4.86
C VAL A 465 -11.09 -11.23 3.42
N ASP A 466 -11.28 -10.28 2.49
CA ASP A 466 -11.45 -10.57 1.07
C ASP A 466 -10.16 -11.09 0.42
N MET A 467 -9.01 -10.54 0.81
CA MET A 467 -7.72 -11.06 0.37
C MET A 467 -7.52 -12.52 0.82
N ALA A 468 -7.83 -12.83 2.08
CA ALA A 468 -7.79 -14.21 2.56
C ALA A 468 -8.76 -15.11 1.80
N ARG A 469 -9.98 -14.64 1.49
CA ARG A 469 -10.96 -15.34 0.65
C ARG A 469 -10.41 -15.62 -0.75
N TYR A 470 -9.81 -14.63 -1.40
CA TYR A 470 -9.24 -14.73 -2.75
C TYR A 470 -8.10 -15.77 -2.83
N PHE A 471 -7.15 -15.74 -1.89
CA PHE A 471 -6.10 -16.75 -1.88
C PHE A 471 -6.61 -18.15 -1.51
N MET A 472 -7.62 -18.24 -0.62
CA MET A 472 -8.25 -19.53 -0.33
C MET A 472 -9.03 -20.10 -1.52
N GLU A 473 -9.62 -19.25 -2.36
CA GLU A 473 -10.25 -19.64 -3.62
C GLU A 473 -9.21 -20.24 -4.58
N PHE A 474 -8.08 -19.54 -4.78
CA PHE A 474 -6.96 -20.06 -5.58
C PHE A 474 -6.44 -21.41 -5.06
N VAL A 475 -6.17 -21.51 -3.76
CA VAL A 475 -5.67 -22.75 -3.13
C VAL A 475 -6.66 -23.91 -3.29
N GLN A 476 -7.95 -23.62 -3.23
CA GLN A 476 -9.00 -24.64 -3.41
C GLN A 476 -9.05 -25.16 -4.84
N ASP A 477 -8.91 -24.27 -5.84
CA ASP A 477 -8.91 -24.61 -7.26
C ASP A 477 -7.66 -25.41 -7.65
N GLU A 478 -6.52 -25.10 -7.03
CA GLU A 478 -5.22 -25.75 -7.28
C GLU A 478 -4.99 -27.03 -6.45
N SER A 479 -5.97 -27.44 -5.64
CA SER A 479 -5.87 -28.66 -4.85
C SER A 479 -5.84 -29.91 -5.75
N CYS A 480 -4.80 -30.75 -5.62
CA CYS A 480 -4.76 -32.06 -6.31
C CYS A 480 -5.89 -33.02 -5.88
N GLY A 481 -6.58 -32.74 -4.78
CA GLY A 481 -7.73 -33.52 -4.30
C GLY A 481 -7.39 -34.82 -3.55
N LYS A 482 -6.09 -35.11 -3.30
CA LYS A 482 -5.63 -36.38 -2.70
C LYS A 482 -5.91 -36.49 -1.20
N CYS A 483 -5.52 -35.49 -0.40
CA CYS A 483 -5.73 -35.51 1.05
C CYS A 483 -7.06 -34.85 1.45
N LEU A 484 -7.71 -35.40 2.49
CA LEU A 484 -8.98 -34.88 3.00
C LEU A 484 -8.83 -33.45 3.55
N ALA A 485 -7.72 -33.20 4.26
CA ALA A 485 -7.38 -31.93 4.89
C ALA A 485 -7.40 -30.77 3.87
N CYS A 486 -6.65 -30.89 2.78
CA CYS A 486 -6.68 -29.89 1.71
C CYS A 486 -8.05 -29.92 1.01
N ARG A 487 -8.44 -31.02 0.34
CA ARG A 487 -9.63 -31.05 -0.53
C ARG A 487 -10.92 -30.53 0.12
N VAL A 488 -11.16 -30.89 1.38
CA VAL A 488 -12.40 -30.57 2.09
C VAL A 488 -12.20 -29.46 3.12
N GLY A 489 -11.08 -29.44 3.82
CA GLY A 489 -10.80 -28.45 4.85
C GLY A 489 -10.71 -27.04 4.27
N THR A 490 -9.95 -26.83 3.18
CA THR A 490 -9.82 -25.50 2.56
C THR A 490 -11.15 -25.03 1.97
N ARG A 491 -11.98 -25.94 1.46
CA ARG A 491 -13.35 -25.61 1.01
C ARG A 491 -14.23 -25.09 2.15
N ARG A 492 -14.16 -25.70 3.34
CA ARG A 492 -14.91 -25.22 4.51
C ARG A 492 -14.44 -23.85 4.98
N MET A 493 -13.14 -23.58 4.93
CA MET A 493 -12.60 -22.26 5.22
C MET A 493 -13.12 -21.22 4.23
N LEU A 494 -13.09 -21.52 2.93
CA LEU A 494 -13.62 -20.63 1.88
C LEU A 494 -15.13 -20.36 2.06
N GLU A 495 -15.93 -21.37 2.40
CA GLU A 495 -17.35 -21.20 2.71
C GLU A 495 -17.58 -20.22 3.88
N ILE A 496 -16.76 -20.28 4.94
CA ILE A 496 -16.85 -19.35 6.07
C ILE A 496 -16.44 -17.94 5.64
N LEU A 497 -15.33 -17.79 4.93
CA LEU A 497 -14.86 -16.49 4.43
C LEU A 497 -15.89 -15.82 3.51
N ASN A 498 -16.48 -16.58 2.58
CA ASN A 498 -17.56 -16.11 1.72
C ASN A 498 -18.75 -15.58 2.53
N ARG A 499 -19.16 -16.30 3.58
CA ARG A 499 -20.24 -15.82 4.47
C ARG A 499 -19.88 -14.52 5.14
N ILE A 500 -18.66 -14.38 5.67
CA ILE A 500 -18.22 -13.15 6.33
C ILE A 500 -18.23 -11.97 5.34
N THR A 501 -17.67 -12.14 4.14
CA THR A 501 -17.64 -11.08 3.12
C THR A 501 -19.02 -10.72 2.56
N GLN A 502 -20.01 -11.61 2.69
CA GLN A 502 -21.40 -11.42 2.26
C GLN A 502 -22.32 -10.92 3.38
N GLY A 503 -21.79 -10.57 4.56
CA GLY A 503 -22.60 -10.13 5.71
C GLY A 503 -23.41 -11.22 6.39
N GLN A 504 -23.07 -12.49 6.15
CA GLN A 504 -23.67 -13.69 6.75
C GLN A 504 -22.73 -14.39 7.75
N GLY A 505 -21.70 -13.67 8.19
CA GLY A 505 -20.79 -14.10 9.25
C GLY A 505 -21.50 -14.29 10.59
N ARG A 506 -20.94 -15.11 11.46
CA ARG A 506 -21.50 -15.44 12.78
C ARG A 506 -20.40 -15.38 13.84
N GLU A 507 -20.79 -15.03 15.07
CA GLU A 507 -19.92 -15.18 16.23
C GLU A 507 -19.40 -16.62 16.31
N GLY A 508 -18.09 -16.79 16.55
CA GLY A 508 -17.42 -18.10 16.54
C GLY A 508 -16.81 -18.53 15.20
N ASP A 509 -17.12 -17.84 14.09
CA ASP A 509 -16.56 -18.18 12.77
C ASP A 509 -15.04 -18.00 12.73
N VAL A 510 -14.51 -16.99 13.43
CA VAL A 510 -13.06 -16.72 13.51
C VAL A 510 -12.34 -17.83 14.26
N GLU A 511 -12.88 -18.27 15.41
CA GLU A 511 -12.33 -19.37 16.19
C GLU A 511 -12.33 -20.68 15.39
N LEU A 512 -13.42 -20.96 14.67
CA LEU A 512 -13.53 -22.12 13.81
C LEU A 512 -12.52 -22.09 12.66
N LEU A 513 -12.27 -20.92 12.06
CA LEU A 513 -11.23 -20.76 11.05
C LEU A 513 -9.84 -21.08 11.60
N ILE A 514 -9.52 -20.64 12.82
CA ILE A 514 -8.23 -20.95 13.48
C ILE A 514 -8.09 -22.46 13.70
N GLU A 515 -9.09 -23.10 14.29
CA GLU A 515 -9.08 -24.55 14.57
C GLU A 515 -8.92 -25.40 13.29
N LEU A 516 -9.69 -25.06 12.25
CA LEU A 516 -9.59 -25.70 10.94
C LEU A 516 -8.20 -25.50 10.33
N SER A 517 -7.66 -24.29 10.44
CA SER A 517 -6.35 -23.95 9.90
C SER A 517 -5.25 -24.79 10.52
N GLU A 518 -5.17 -24.86 11.86
CA GLU A 518 -4.18 -25.68 12.58
C GLU A 518 -4.30 -27.17 12.20
N THR A 519 -5.53 -27.69 12.16
CA THR A 519 -5.77 -29.09 11.78
C THR A 519 -5.30 -29.40 10.37
N ILE A 520 -5.53 -28.50 9.41
CA ILE A 520 -5.10 -28.70 8.01
C ILE A 520 -3.57 -28.69 7.92
N LYS A 521 -2.90 -27.75 8.62
CA LYS A 521 -1.43 -27.68 8.66
C LYS A 521 -0.81 -28.99 9.12
N ASP A 522 -1.33 -29.56 10.21
CA ASP A 522 -0.77 -30.76 10.83
C ASP A 522 -1.04 -32.05 10.04
N THR A 523 -2.10 -32.08 9.22
CA THR A 523 -2.58 -33.32 8.57
C THR A 523 -2.43 -33.35 7.05
N ALA A 524 -2.01 -32.24 6.42
CA ALA A 524 -1.78 -32.19 4.98
C ALA A 524 -0.52 -32.94 4.54
N LEU A 525 -0.60 -33.62 3.39
CA LEU A 525 0.47 -34.46 2.85
C LEU A 525 1.63 -33.69 2.20
N CYS A 526 1.37 -32.51 1.65
CA CYS A 526 2.34 -31.73 0.87
C CYS A 526 2.36 -30.27 1.31
N GLY A 527 3.38 -29.53 0.84
CA GLY A 527 3.61 -28.13 1.18
C GLY A 527 2.39 -27.24 0.95
N LEU A 528 1.72 -27.35 -0.22
CA LEU A 528 0.53 -26.55 -0.52
C LEU A 528 -0.56 -26.68 0.55
N GLY A 529 -0.89 -27.91 0.96
CA GLY A 529 -1.90 -28.11 2.01
C GLY A 529 -1.42 -27.65 3.39
N GLN A 530 -0.13 -27.77 3.68
CA GLN A 530 0.47 -27.33 4.95
C GLN A 530 0.58 -25.81 5.06
N THR A 531 0.71 -25.09 3.94
CA THR A 531 0.82 -23.62 3.92
C THR A 531 -0.48 -22.93 3.52
N ALA A 532 -1.44 -23.65 2.94
CA ALA A 532 -2.76 -23.15 2.56
C ALA A 532 -3.44 -22.27 3.62
N PRO A 533 -3.40 -22.58 4.93
CA PRO A 533 -4.05 -21.75 5.93
C PRO A 533 -3.27 -20.50 6.37
N ASN A 534 -2.04 -20.30 5.89
CA ASN A 534 -1.20 -19.15 6.26
C ASN A 534 -1.84 -17.78 5.98
N PRO A 535 -2.42 -17.49 4.80
CA PRO A 535 -3.09 -16.21 4.58
C PRO A 535 -4.14 -15.96 5.66
N VAL A 536 -5.03 -16.92 5.92
CA VAL A 536 -6.09 -16.79 6.93
C VAL A 536 -5.54 -16.60 8.35
N LEU A 537 -4.55 -17.40 8.76
CA LEU A 537 -3.96 -17.28 10.10
C LEU A 537 -3.23 -15.95 10.28
N SER A 538 -2.50 -15.49 9.26
CA SER A 538 -1.77 -14.23 9.32
C SER A 538 -2.71 -13.02 9.35
N THR A 539 -3.78 -13.02 8.53
CA THR A 539 -4.77 -11.94 8.55
C THR A 539 -5.57 -11.92 9.85
N ILE A 540 -5.94 -13.07 10.43
CA ILE A 540 -6.58 -13.10 11.74
C ILE A 540 -5.62 -12.61 12.84
N LYS A 541 -4.34 -12.98 12.80
CA LYS A 541 -3.36 -12.54 13.80
C LYS A 541 -3.19 -11.02 13.83
N TYR A 542 -3.11 -10.38 12.67
CA TYR A 542 -2.79 -8.95 12.55
C TYR A 542 -4.01 -8.04 12.36
N PHE A 543 -5.11 -8.55 11.80
CA PHE A 543 -6.29 -7.78 11.38
C PHE A 543 -7.60 -8.41 11.85
N ARG A 544 -7.60 -9.03 13.04
CA ARG A 544 -8.81 -9.62 13.63
C ARG A 544 -9.99 -8.64 13.69
N GLU A 545 -9.70 -7.38 13.97
CA GLU A 545 -10.69 -6.31 14.04
C GLU A 545 -11.50 -6.18 12.74
N GLU A 546 -10.89 -6.40 11.56
CA GLU A 546 -11.63 -6.38 10.30
C GLU A 546 -12.64 -7.52 10.21
N TYR A 547 -12.30 -8.73 10.68
CA TYR A 547 -13.24 -9.86 10.73
C TYR A 547 -14.42 -9.55 11.65
N ASP A 548 -14.13 -9.02 12.83
CA ASP A 548 -15.16 -8.66 13.82
C ASP A 548 -16.08 -7.55 13.29
N GLN A 549 -15.54 -6.54 12.59
CA GLN A 549 -16.33 -5.49 11.92
C GLN A 549 -17.25 -6.04 10.80
N HIS A 550 -16.77 -7.02 10.01
CA HIS A 550 -17.60 -7.65 8.98
C HIS A 550 -18.76 -8.45 9.59
N ILE A 551 -18.51 -9.13 10.73
CA ILE A 551 -19.49 -9.99 11.41
C ILE A 551 -20.51 -9.16 12.19
N ARG A 552 -20.07 -8.15 12.94
CA ARG A 552 -20.91 -7.40 13.90
C ARG A 552 -21.49 -6.13 13.32
N ASP A 553 -20.66 -5.35 12.63
CA ASP A 553 -21.00 -3.99 12.20
C ASP A 553 -21.48 -3.95 10.74
N HIS A 554 -21.37 -5.08 10.02
CA HIS A 554 -21.58 -5.15 8.58
C HIS A 554 -20.79 -4.06 7.84
N HIS A 555 -19.55 -3.82 8.29
CA HIS A 555 -18.71 -2.74 7.80
C HIS A 555 -17.41 -3.30 7.23
N CYS A 556 -16.97 -2.77 6.09
CA CYS A 556 -15.71 -3.12 5.46
C CYS A 556 -14.89 -1.85 5.26
N GLN A 557 -13.90 -1.59 6.10
CA GLN A 557 -13.08 -0.37 6.05
C GLN A 557 -12.47 -0.10 4.64
N ALA A 558 -12.09 -1.16 3.94
CA ALA A 558 -11.58 -1.12 2.58
C ALA A 558 -12.62 -0.67 1.55
N GLY A 559 -13.90 -1.04 1.73
CA GLY A 559 -14.98 -0.72 0.80
C GLY A 559 -15.08 -1.63 -0.43
N VAL A 560 -14.53 -2.85 -0.35
CA VAL A 560 -14.50 -3.83 -1.45
C VAL A 560 -15.60 -4.90 -1.34
N CYS A 561 -15.94 -5.33 -0.12
CA CYS A 561 -16.97 -6.34 0.15
C CYS A 561 -18.36 -5.73 -0.02
N SER A 562 -18.81 -5.65 -1.26
CA SER A 562 -19.97 -4.87 -1.65
C SER A 562 -21.23 -5.26 -0.85
N ASP A 563 -21.47 -6.54 -0.61
CA ASP A 563 -22.73 -7.03 -0.02
C ASP A 563 -22.99 -6.56 1.43
N LEU A 564 -21.98 -5.98 2.08
CA LEU A 564 -22.10 -5.42 3.43
C LEU A 564 -22.78 -4.04 3.49
N PHE A 565 -22.71 -3.27 2.40
CA PHE A 565 -23.13 -1.86 2.38
C PHE A 565 -23.81 -1.50 1.07
N ILE A 566 -24.48 -0.35 0.99
CA ILE A 566 -25.14 0.06 -0.26
C ILE A 566 -24.11 0.57 -1.28
N SER A 567 -23.16 1.40 -0.85
CA SER A 567 -22.12 1.98 -1.71
C SER A 567 -20.83 2.25 -0.94
N PRO A 568 -19.65 2.26 -1.60
CA PRO A 568 -18.37 2.48 -0.91
C PRO A 568 -18.28 3.83 -0.17
N CYS A 569 -18.90 4.88 -0.71
CA CYS A 569 -18.90 6.21 -0.11
C CYS A 569 -19.79 6.33 1.13
N GLU A 570 -20.89 5.56 1.20
CA GLU A 570 -21.72 5.46 2.41
C GLU A 570 -20.99 4.67 3.49
N ASN A 571 -20.44 3.51 3.14
CA ASN A 571 -19.63 2.69 4.03
C ASN A 571 -18.42 3.46 4.60
N ALA A 572 -17.73 4.25 3.79
CA ALA A 572 -16.60 5.07 4.22
C ALA A 572 -17.00 6.22 5.16
N CYS A 573 -18.27 6.60 5.19
CA CYS A 573 -18.76 7.63 6.09
C CYS A 573 -19.05 7.02 7.46
N PRO A 574 -18.37 7.43 8.55
CA PRO A 574 -18.65 6.85 9.87
C PRO A 574 -20.09 7.04 10.35
N ALA A 575 -20.77 8.07 9.84
CA ALA A 575 -22.18 8.32 10.14
C ALA A 575 -23.15 7.52 9.25
N HIS A 576 -22.66 6.81 8.22
CA HIS A 576 -23.44 6.05 7.23
C HIS A 576 -24.39 6.93 6.41
N VAL A 577 -23.94 8.12 5.98
CA VAL A 577 -24.74 9.03 5.16
C VAL A 577 -24.96 8.42 3.78
N ASN A 578 -26.22 8.35 3.32
CA ASN A 578 -26.58 7.85 1.98
C ASN A 578 -26.15 8.81 0.87
N VAL A 579 -24.87 8.74 0.50
CA VAL A 579 -24.24 9.61 -0.51
C VAL A 579 -24.93 9.50 -1.87
N PRO A 580 -25.06 8.31 -2.49
CA PRO A 580 -25.64 8.21 -3.83
C PRO A 580 -27.08 8.73 -3.88
N GLY A 581 -27.85 8.53 -2.82
CA GLY A 581 -29.22 9.02 -2.72
C GLY A 581 -29.30 10.55 -2.76
N TYR A 582 -28.47 11.25 -1.99
CA TYR A 582 -28.51 12.71 -2.00
C TYR A 582 -27.83 13.31 -3.24
N MET A 583 -26.88 12.61 -3.87
CA MET A 583 -26.39 12.96 -5.22
C MET A 583 -27.56 12.95 -6.22
N ALA A 584 -28.33 11.86 -6.26
CA ALA A 584 -29.47 11.71 -7.17
C ALA A 584 -30.55 12.79 -6.95
N LEU A 585 -30.82 13.13 -5.68
CA LEU A 585 -31.75 14.21 -5.34
C LEU A 585 -31.23 15.60 -5.77
N ILE A 586 -29.93 15.88 -5.63
CA ILE A 586 -29.33 17.13 -6.12
C ILE A 586 -29.39 17.17 -7.65
N ALA A 587 -29.01 16.10 -8.34
CA ALA A 587 -29.06 15.99 -9.80
C ALA A 587 -30.48 16.22 -10.34
N ALA A 588 -31.50 15.70 -9.66
CA ALA A 588 -32.91 15.94 -9.97
C ALA A 588 -33.43 17.34 -9.57
N GLY A 589 -32.57 18.21 -9.06
CA GLY A 589 -32.94 19.58 -8.66
C GLY A 589 -33.75 19.68 -7.38
N ARG A 590 -33.69 18.67 -6.49
CA ARG A 590 -34.40 18.54 -5.20
C ARG A 590 -33.45 18.70 -3.98
N PRO A 591 -32.78 19.85 -3.78
CA PRO A 591 -31.77 20.02 -2.72
C PRO A 591 -32.34 19.95 -1.29
N LEU A 592 -33.60 20.31 -1.08
CA LEU A 592 -34.23 20.20 0.25
C LEU A 592 -34.48 18.74 0.65
N ASP A 593 -34.81 17.87 -0.29
CA ASP A 593 -34.96 16.44 -0.02
C ASP A 593 -33.59 15.78 0.18
N ALA A 594 -32.58 16.22 -0.58
CA ALA A 594 -31.19 15.84 -0.34
C ALA A 594 -30.74 16.20 1.08
N TYR A 595 -31.03 17.42 1.55
CA TYR A 595 -30.76 17.84 2.92
C TYR A 595 -31.46 16.96 3.96
N ARG A 596 -32.77 16.68 3.78
CA ARG A 596 -33.51 15.79 4.69
C ARG A 596 -32.92 14.39 4.74
N LEU A 597 -32.50 13.85 3.59
CA LEU A 597 -31.86 12.52 3.51
C LEU A 597 -30.52 12.51 4.27
N ILE A 598 -29.70 13.56 4.12
CA ILE A 598 -28.45 13.68 4.88
C ILE A 598 -28.74 13.75 6.39
N ARG A 599 -29.78 14.49 6.81
CA ARG A 599 -30.17 14.62 8.21
C ARG A 599 -30.68 13.35 8.89
N GLN A 600 -31.06 12.33 8.12
CA GLN A 600 -31.40 11.02 8.67
C GLN A 600 -30.20 10.41 9.43
N GLU A 601 -28.98 10.70 8.98
CA GLU A 601 -27.75 10.08 9.45
C GLU A 601 -26.76 11.09 10.07
N ASN A 602 -26.89 12.37 9.74
CA ASN A 602 -26.02 13.44 10.23
C ASN A 602 -26.82 14.71 10.56
N PRO A 603 -26.97 15.10 11.84
CA PRO A 603 -27.73 16.29 12.23
C PRO A 603 -27.01 17.62 11.96
N LEU A 604 -25.73 17.57 11.58
CA LEU A 604 -24.85 18.71 11.34
C LEU A 604 -24.32 18.80 9.89
N PRO A 605 -25.19 18.76 8.85
CA PRO A 605 -24.76 18.75 7.44
C PRO A 605 -24.01 20.01 7.00
N ALA A 606 -24.37 21.20 7.49
CA ALA A 606 -23.74 22.47 7.12
C ALA A 606 -22.33 22.60 7.70
N VAL A 607 -22.14 22.14 8.93
CA VAL A 607 -20.80 22.00 9.54
C VAL A 607 -19.99 20.98 8.75
N CYS A 608 -20.51 19.76 8.54
CA CYS A 608 -19.77 18.72 7.83
C CYS A 608 -19.44 19.09 6.38
N GLY A 609 -20.27 19.88 5.69
CA GLY A 609 -19.96 20.38 4.35
C GLY A 609 -18.78 21.37 4.30
N ARG A 610 -18.29 21.86 5.46
CA ARG A 610 -17.19 22.84 5.55
C ARG A 610 -15.91 22.27 6.15
N ILE A 611 -16.04 21.36 7.12
CA ILE A 611 -14.90 20.91 7.95
C ILE A 611 -14.66 19.40 7.92
N CYS A 612 -15.48 18.62 7.20
CA CYS A 612 -15.29 17.17 7.14
C CYS A 612 -14.06 16.83 6.28
N THR A 613 -13.31 15.81 6.70
CA THR A 613 -12.20 15.21 5.94
C THR A 613 -12.65 14.29 4.81
N HIS A 614 -13.96 14.25 4.53
CA HIS A 614 -14.58 13.59 3.37
C HIS A 614 -14.02 12.20 3.03
N PRO A 615 -14.00 11.24 3.98
CA PRO A 615 -13.55 9.87 3.71
C PRO A 615 -14.35 9.19 2.58
N CYS A 616 -15.61 9.61 2.40
CA CYS A 616 -16.46 9.21 1.28
C CYS A 616 -15.91 9.53 -0.12
N GLU A 617 -15.11 10.59 -0.29
CA GLU A 617 -14.49 10.95 -1.58
C GLU A 617 -13.29 10.05 -1.87
N SER A 618 -12.51 9.69 -0.85
CA SER A 618 -11.36 8.79 -1.00
C SER A 618 -11.75 7.40 -1.52
N LYS A 619 -12.96 6.92 -1.16
CA LYS A 619 -13.51 5.62 -1.60
C LYS A 619 -14.45 5.74 -2.81
N CYS A 620 -14.55 6.90 -3.44
CA CYS A 620 -15.44 7.09 -4.57
C CYS A 620 -14.90 6.33 -5.81
N ARG A 621 -15.67 5.36 -6.34
CA ARG A 621 -15.26 4.58 -7.53
C ARG A 621 -15.03 5.42 -8.79
N ARG A 622 -15.58 6.64 -8.85
CA ARG A 622 -15.31 7.58 -9.94
C ARG A 622 -13.81 7.91 -10.07
N SER A 623 -13.04 7.83 -8.98
CA SER A 623 -11.59 8.03 -8.96
C SER A 623 -10.77 7.02 -9.81
N GLN A 624 -11.42 5.94 -10.27
CA GLN A 624 -10.83 4.97 -11.20
C GLN A 624 -10.95 5.41 -12.66
N LEU A 625 -11.82 6.38 -12.95
CA LEU A 625 -12.04 6.96 -14.28
C LEU A 625 -11.45 8.37 -14.37
N ASP A 626 -11.81 9.26 -13.43
CA ASP A 626 -11.30 10.63 -13.35
C ASP A 626 -11.21 11.11 -11.88
N GLU A 627 -11.63 12.34 -11.56
CA GLU A 627 -11.63 12.85 -10.20
C GLU A 627 -12.82 12.32 -9.39
N PRO A 628 -12.66 12.02 -8.08
CA PRO A 628 -13.79 11.65 -7.23
C PRO A 628 -14.86 12.76 -7.22
N LEU A 629 -16.11 12.43 -6.90
CA LEU A 629 -17.18 13.44 -6.72
C LEU A 629 -16.84 14.45 -5.62
N ALA A 630 -17.24 15.71 -5.78
CA ALA A 630 -17.17 16.74 -4.73
C ALA A 630 -18.28 16.55 -3.65
N ILE A 631 -18.31 15.38 -3.01
CA ILE A 631 -19.36 14.91 -2.10
C ILE A 631 -19.57 15.87 -0.92
N SER A 632 -18.49 16.40 -0.35
CA SER A 632 -18.54 17.35 0.78
C SER A 632 -19.13 18.69 0.36
N ASP A 633 -18.72 19.21 -0.79
CA ASP A 633 -19.17 20.50 -1.30
C ASP A 633 -20.63 20.45 -1.77
N LEU A 634 -21.07 19.32 -2.32
CA LEU A 634 -22.48 19.08 -2.64
C LEU A 634 -23.35 18.94 -1.39
N LYS A 635 -22.82 18.36 -0.30
CA LYS A 635 -23.48 18.36 1.01
C LYS A 635 -23.63 19.78 1.56
N ARG A 636 -22.59 20.61 1.44
CA ARG A 636 -22.67 22.04 1.76
C ARG A 636 -23.73 22.74 0.93
N PHE A 637 -23.78 22.51 -0.37
CA PHE A 637 -24.79 23.09 -1.25
C PHE A 637 -26.22 22.77 -0.78
N ALA A 638 -26.52 21.50 -0.48
CA ALA A 638 -27.84 21.11 0.03
C ALA A 638 -28.16 21.78 1.38
N ALA A 639 -27.19 21.84 2.29
CA ALA A 639 -27.36 22.48 3.59
C ALA A 639 -27.57 24.00 3.50
N ASP A 640 -26.81 24.69 2.65
CA ASP A 640 -26.93 26.13 2.44
C ASP A 640 -28.28 26.49 1.77
N GLU A 641 -28.83 25.63 0.89
CA GLU A 641 -30.19 25.81 0.37
C GLU A 641 -31.26 25.63 1.45
N ALA A 642 -31.10 24.66 2.35
CA ALA A 642 -32.01 24.48 3.48
C ALA A 642 -31.98 25.65 4.47
N MET A 643 -30.82 26.29 4.67
CA MET A 643 -30.68 27.46 5.54
C MET A 643 -31.40 28.72 5.04
N LYS A 644 -31.80 28.78 3.76
CA LYS A 644 -32.61 29.88 3.22
C LYS A 644 -34.09 29.78 3.59
N VAL A 645 -34.56 28.62 4.05
CA VAL A 645 -35.97 28.42 4.41
C VAL A 645 -36.26 29.18 5.70
N GLU A 646 -37.11 30.21 5.62
CA GLU A 646 -37.57 30.95 6.79
C GLU A 646 -38.25 30.02 7.80
N GLY A 647 -37.88 30.13 9.08
CA GLY A 647 -38.36 29.22 10.14
C GLY A 647 -37.65 27.85 10.18
N GLY A 648 -36.78 27.55 9.20
CA GLY A 648 -36.06 26.28 9.07
C GLY A 648 -36.88 25.14 8.49
N VAL A 649 -36.21 24.04 8.14
CA VAL A 649 -36.86 22.84 7.63
C VAL A 649 -37.55 22.09 8.79
N PRO A 650 -38.86 21.80 8.71
CA PRO A 650 -39.58 21.07 9.76
C PRO A 650 -39.02 19.64 9.93
N GLU A 651 -38.99 19.18 11.19
CA GLU A 651 -38.59 17.83 11.58
C GLU A 651 -39.76 17.10 12.23
N SER A 652 -39.92 15.81 11.94
CA SER A 652 -40.86 14.95 12.65
C SER A 652 -40.26 14.46 13.96
N VAL A 653 -41.09 14.39 15.00
CA VAL A 653 -40.74 13.94 16.35
C VAL A 653 -41.80 12.97 16.84
N LEU A 654 -41.37 11.88 17.49
CA LEU A 654 -42.28 10.90 18.09
C LEU A 654 -42.97 11.46 19.35
N SER A 655 -44.02 10.76 19.81
CA SER A 655 -44.72 11.12 21.04
C SER A 655 -43.77 11.14 22.24
N LYS A 656 -43.95 12.11 23.14
CA LYS A 656 -43.13 12.26 24.34
C LYS A 656 -43.14 11.00 25.21
N LYS A 657 -41.96 10.62 25.69
CA LYS A 657 -41.72 9.56 26.69
C LYS A 657 -41.59 10.18 28.08
N ASP A 658 -41.88 9.40 29.12
CA ASP A 658 -41.71 9.79 30.53
C ASP A 658 -40.31 9.41 31.06
N LYS A 659 -39.28 9.81 30.30
CA LYS A 659 -37.87 9.49 30.56
C LYS A 659 -37.00 10.67 30.15
N SER A 660 -35.96 10.94 30.93
CA SER A 660 -35.05 12.07 30.72
C SER A 660 -33.59 11.64 30.59
N VAL A 661 -32.84 12.38 29.77
CA VAL A 661 -31.42 12.12 29.51
C VAL A 661 -30.61 13.40 29.70
N GLY A 662 -29.56 13.31 30.52
CA GLY A 662 -28.58 14.37 30.72
C GLY A 662 -27.38 14.18 29.81
N ILE A 663 -26.93 15.23 29.14
CA ILE A 663 -25.75 15.18 28.25
C ILE A 663 -24.74 16.21 28.72
N VAL A 664 -23.48 15.80 28.90
CA VAL A 664 -22.37 16.69 29.29
C VAL A 664 -21.53 17.01 28.06
N GLY A 665 -21.50 18.29 27.67
CA GLY A 665 -20.79 18.81 26.50
C GLY A 665 -21.71 19.02 25.29
N ALA A 666 -21.70 20.22 24.71
CA ALA A 666 -22.46 20.56 23.50
C ALA A 666 -21.59 20.51 22.23
N GLY A 667 -20.62 19.59 22.17
CA GLY A 667 -19.85 19.29 20.95
C GLY A 667 -20.61 18.43 19.94
N PRO A 668 -19.98 18.05 18.81
CA PRO A 668 -20.63 17.27 17.75
C PRO A 668 -21.32 15.99 18.24
N SER A 669 -20.67 15.25 19.16
CA SER A 669 -21.20 14.00 19.71
C SER A 669 -22.42 14.24 20.61
N GLY A 670 -22.32 15.18 21.56
CA GLY A 670 -23.42 15.52 22.47
C GLY A 670 -24.64 16.11 21.76
N LEU A 671 -24.43 17.00 20.79
CA LEU A 671 -25.48 17.55 19.94
C LEU A 671 -26.19 16.45 19.12
N THR A 672 -25.42 15.49 18.59
CA THR A 672 -25.97 14.37 17.81
C THR A 672 -26.77 13.41 18.68
N CYS A 673 -26.22 13.01 19.82
CA CYS A 673 -26.92 12.15 20.78
C CYS A 673 -28.24 12.78 21.21
N GLY A 674 -28.19 14.07 21.56
CA GLY A 674 -29.39 14.81 21.98
C GLY A 674 -30.43 14.96 20.87
N PHE A 675 -30.01 15.20 19.62
CA PHE A 675 -30.91 15.29 18.47
C PHE A 675 -31.74 14.02 18.29
N TYR A 676 -31.09 12.84 18.24
CA TYR A 676 -31.81 11.58 18.03
C TYR A 676 -32.70 11.19 19.22
N LEU A 677 -32.23 11.38 20.45
CA LEU A 677 -33.03 11.11 21.65
C LEU A 677 -34.27 12.03 21.72
N ALA A 678 -34.11 13.32 21.39
CA ALA A 678 -35.25 14.23 21.33
C ALA A 678 -36.25 13.84 20.22
N LYS A 679 -35.78 13.43 19.03
CA LYS A 679 -36.65 12.91 17.95
C LYS A 679 -37.45 11.68 18.39
N MET A 680 -36.91 10.86 19.27
CA MET A 680 -37.58 9.68 19.84
C MET A 680 -38.52 10.01 21.02
N GLY A 681 -38.61 11.28 21.42
CA GLY A 681 -39.54 11.76 22.44
C GLY A 681 -38.98 11.85 23.86
N TYR A 682 -37.68 11.64 24.07
CA TYR A 682 -37.06 11.79 25.40
C TYR A 682 -36.93 13.26 25.82
N ASP A 683 -36.98 13.54 27.13
CA ASP A 683 -36.65 14.88 27.65
C ASP A 683 -35.13 15.04 27.79
N VAL A 684 -34.52 15.77 26.86
CA VAL A 684 -33.06 15.88 26.76
C VAL A 684 -32.57 17.24 27.24
N THR A 685 -31.59 17.24 28.15
CA THR A 685 -30.86 18.46 28.57
C THR A 685 -29.36 18.30 28.35
N ILE A 686 -28.78 19.18 27.53
CA ILE A 686 -27.33 19.31 27.33
C ILE A 686 -26.79 20.40 28.27
N TYR A 687 -25.73 20.09 29.00
CA TYR A 687 -24.98 21.00 29.87
C TYR A 687 -23.67 21.37 29.20
N GLU A 688 -23.44 22.67 29.01
CA GLU A 688 -22.27 23.24 28.33
C GLU A 688 -21.57 24.23 29.27
N LYS A 689 -20.27 24.05 29.46
CA LYS A 689 -19.42 24.90 30.31
C LYS A 689 -19.28 26.30 29.73
N HIS A 690 -19.19 26.41 28.40
CA HIS A 690 -18.95 27.67 27.73
C HIS A 690 -20.24 28.46 27.42
N PRO A 691 -20.13 29.77 27.13
CA PRO A 691 -21.30 30.60 26.79
C PRO A 691 -21.99 30.20 25.48
N LEU A 692 -21.25 29.68 24.50
CA LEU A 692 -21.77 29.23 23.21
C LEU A 692 -21.71 27.70 23.10
N PRO A 693 -22.78 27.05 22.62
CA PRO A 693 -22.73 25.63 22.29
C PRO A 693 -21.92 25.37 21.02
N GLY A 694 -21.40 24.15 20.87
CA GLY A 694 -20.62 23.72 19.70
C GLY A 694 -19.28 23.07 20.06
N GLY A 695 -18.79 23.26 21.29
CA GLY A 695 -17.49 22.73 21.73
C GLY A 695 -16.36 23.13 20.78
N VAL A 696 -15.58 22.16 20.28
CA VAL A 696 -14.48 22.41 19.34
C VAL A 696 -14.94 23.09 18.05
N LEU A 697 -16.20 22.91 17.63
CA LEU A 697 -16.74 23.59 16.43
C LEU A 697 -16.83 25.11 16.61
N ALA A 698 -17.12 25.58 17.83
CA ALA A 698 -17.26 27.00 18.14
C ALA A 698 -15.93 27.64 18.55
N TYR A 699 -15.05 26.87 19.20
CA TYR A 699 -13.85 27.39 19.88
C TYR A 699 -12.54 26.91 19.27
N GLY A 700 -12.53 25.82 18.49
CA GLY A 700 -11.32 25.25 17.89
C GLY A 700 -11.20 25.48 16.39
N ILE A 701 -12.27 25.88 15.70
CA ILE A 701 -12.31 26.07 14.25
C ILE A 701 -12.50 27.55 13.92
N PRO A 702 -11.60 28.17 13.14
CA PRO A 702 -11.73 29.57 12.76
C PRO A 702 -12.94 29.89 11.88
N GLU A 703 -13.43 31.14 11.98
CA GLU A 703 -14.61 31.64 11.24
C GLU A 703 -14.48 31.60 9.71
N TYR A 704 -13.25 31.71 9.19
CA TYR A 704 -13.03 31.64 7.74
C TYR A 704 -13.25 30.23 7.17
N ARG A 705 -13.30 29.20 8.03
CA ARG A 705 -13.67 27.82 7.69
C ARG A 705 -15.11 27.52 8.07
N LEU A 706 -15.50 27.86 9.31
CA LEU A 706 -16.82 27.59 9.84
C LEU A 706 -17.42 28.89 10.41
N PRO A 707 -18.24 29.61 9.61
CA PRO A 707 -18.90 30.81 10.10
C PRO A 707 -19.81 30.51 11.30
N ARG A 708 -19.75 31.36 12.32
CA ARG A 708 -20.53 31.15 13.57
C ARG A 708 -22.03 31.22 13.35
N ASP A 709 -22.49 32.07 12.44
CA ASP A 709 -23.93 32.18 12.15
C ASP A 709 -24.46 30.89 11.54
N VAL A 710 -23.67 30.21 10.71
CA VAL A 710 -23.97 28.88 10.14
C VAL A 710 -24.06 27.84 11.26
N LEU A 711 -23.06 27.76 12.14
CA LEU A 711 -23.06 26.84 13.28
C LEU A 711 -24.27 27.06 14.19
N MET A 712 -24.55 28.32 14.55
CA MET A 712 -25.67 28.65 15.44
C MET A 712 -27.03 28.35 14.81
N LYS A 713 -27.22 28.59 13.50
CA LYS A 713 -28.46 28.20 12.78
C LYS A 713 -28.70 26.70 12.85
N GLU A 714 -27.65 25.90 12.73
CA GLU A 714 -27.75 24.44 12.79
C GLU A 714 -28.02 23.92 14.21
N ILE A 715 -27.37 24.50 15.23
CA ILE A 715 -27.67 24.20 16.64
C ILE A 715 -29.09 24.62 17.01
N ASP A 716 -29.57 25.77 16.50
CA ASP A 716 -30.94 26.20 16.73
C ASP A 716 -31.97 25.28 16.07
N SER A 717 -31.63 24.66 14.93
CA SER A 717 -32.45 23.58 14.35
C SER A 717 -32.54 22.38 15.32
N ILE A 718 -31.45 21.99 15.98
CA ILE A 718 -31.47 20.91 16.99
C ILE A 718 -32.32 21.29 18.20
N LYS A 719 -32.25 22.54 18.67
CA LYS A 719 -33.12 23.03 19.77
C LYS A 719 -34.61 22.95 19.40
N ARG A 720 -34.97 23.24 18.14
CA ARG A 720 -36.37 23.17 17.65
C ARG A 720 -36.96 21.76 17.70
N VAL A 721 -36.12 20.73 17.67
CA VAL A 721 -36.55 19.32 17.83
C VAL A 721 -36.97 19.02 19.28
N GLY A 722 -36.53 19.82 20.25
CA GLY A 722 -36.88 19.68 21.67
C GLY A 722 -35.69 19.58 22.63
N VAL A 723 -34.45 19.67 22.12
CA VAL A 723 -33.24 19.63 22.95
C VAL A 723 -33.09 20.92 23.75
N LYS A 724 -32.97 20.80 25.08
CA LYS A 724 -32.67 21.94 25.97
C LYS A 724 -31.15 22.05 26.12
N ILE A 725 -30.58 23.24 25.91
CA ILE A 725 -29.13 23.46 26.11
C ILE A 725 -28.96 24.52 27.20
N LYS A 726 -28.27 24.15 28.29
CA LYS A 726 -27.90 25.03 29.40
C LYS A 726 -26.42 25.36 29.29
N THR A 727 -26.09 26.60 28.95
CA THR A 727 -24.72 27.11 28.85
C THR A 727 -24.25 27.71 30.18
N ASN A 728 -22.93 27.89 30.33
CA ASN A 728 -22.29 28.33 31.58
C ASN A 728 -22.58 27.40 32.77
N VAL A 729 -22.58 26.08 32.54
CA VAL A 729 -22.73 25.07 33.59
C VAL A 729 -21.58 24.08 33.50
N GLU A 730 -20.67 24.15 34.45
CA GLU A 730 -19.55 23.22 34.58
C GLU A 730 -19.90 22.05 35.51
N ILE A 731 -19.92 20.84 34.97
CA ILE A 731 -20.13 19.62 35.75
C ILE A 731 -18.90 19.35 36.61
N GLY A 732 -19.12 19.18 37.92
CA GLY A 732 -18.08 19.08 38.93
C GLY A 732 -17.86 20.37 39.73
N GLN A 733 -18.29 21.53 39.20
CA GLN A 733 -18.19 22.83 39.88
C GLN A 733 -19.57 23.43 40.19
N ASP A 734 -20.41 23.66 39.18
CA ASP A 734 -21.75 24.24 39.33
C ASP A 734 -22.81 23.18 39.65
N LEU A 735 -22.65 21.97 39.10
CA LEU A 735 -23.50 20.81 39.34
C LEU A 735 -22.62 19.58 39.54
N SER A 736 -22.77 18.86 40.65
CA SER A 736 -22.00 17.64 40.84
C SER A 736 -22.46 16.52 39.90
N PHE A 737 -21.54 15.65 39.49
CA PHE A 737 -21.88 14.52 38.62
C PHE A 737 -22.90 13.56 39.25
N GLY A 738 -22.89 13.39 40.59
CA GLY A 738 -23.89 12.62 41.32
C GLY A 738 -25.30 13.21 41.20
N GLN A 739 -25.44 14.53 41.37
CA GLN A 739 -26.73 15.22 41.19
C GLN A 739 -27.25 15.10 39.74
N LEU A 740 -26.35 15.14 38.76
CA LEU A 740 -26.71 14.94 37.35
C LEU A 740 -27.30 13.55 37.11
N ARG A 741 -26.70 12.50 37.71
CA ARG A 741 -27.18 11.12 37.62
C ARG A 741 -28.50 10.89 38.35
N GLU A 742 -28.74 11.57 39.46
CA GLU A 742 -30.03 11.48 40.17
C GLU A 742 -31.16 12.21 39.41
N ALA A 743 -30.82 13.24 38.63
CA ALA A 743 -31.79 14.05 37.89
C ALA A 743 -32.24 13.45 36.55
N HIS A 744 -31.54 12.44 36.04
CA HIS A 744 -31.77 11.88 34.71
C HIS A 744 -31.73 10.35 34.73
N ASP A 745 -32.56 9.70 33.89
CA ASP A 745 -32.59 8.22 33.80
C ASP A 745 -31.33 7.65 33.11
N ALA A 746 -30.65 8.46 32.30
CA ALA A 746 -29.37 8.14 31.69
C ALA A 746 -28.51 9.40 31.51
N VAL A 747 -27.20 9.23 31.49
CA VAL A 747 -26.23 10.31 31.25
C VAL A 747 -25.27 9.95 30.12
N PHE A 748 -25.07 10.88 29.18
CA PHE A 748 -24.05 10.79 28.14
C PHE A 748 -22.93 11.82 28.36
N ILE A 749 -21.68 11.40 28.27
CA ILE A 749 -20.50 12.25 28.42
C ILE A 749 -19.85 12.42 27.03
N GLY A 750 -19.87 13.66 26.52
CA GLY A 750 -19.31 14.06 25.24
C GLY A 750 -18.46 15.33 25.34
N THR A 751 -17.64 15.44 26.39
CA THR A 751 -16.84 16.63 26.70
C THR A 751 -15.63 16.86 25.81
N GLY A 752 -15.27 15.91 24.94
CA GLY A 752 -14.14 16.04 24.00
C GLY A 752 -12.76 16.19 24.67
N THR A 753 -11.76 16.64 23.88
CA THR A 753 -10.37 16.90 24.33
C THR A 753 -10.03 18.39 24.29
N HIS A 754 -10.50 19.14 25.30
CA HIS A 754 -10.30 20.59 25.36
C HIS A 754 -8.98 21.04 26.01
N GLY A 755 -8.25 20.12 26.66
CA GLY A 755 -7.00 20.42 27.32
C GLY A 755 -5.81 20.45 26.36
N SER A 756 -4.88 21.40 26.50
CA SER A 756 -3.62 21.41 25.75
C SER A 756 -2.49 20.79 26.59
N LYS A 757 -1.85 19.74 26.06
CA LYS A 757 -0.71 19.09 26.74
C LYS A 757 0.58 19.88 26.47
N SER A 758 1.47 19.96 27.47
CA SER A 758 2.81 20.50 27.25
C SER A 758 3.60 19.55 26.34
N ALA A 759 4.32 20.12 25.38
CA ALA A 759 5.23 19.40 24.50
C ALA A 759 6.49 18.91 25.22
N GLY A 760 6.74 19.39 26.44
CA GLY A 760 7.93 19.09 27.22
C GLY A 760 9.17 19.77 26.66
N ILE A 761 9.00 20.85 25.90
CA ILE A 761 10.11 21.62 25.32
C ILE A 761 10.60 22.61 26.40
N PRO A 762 11.88 22.61 26.76
CA PRO A 762 12.44 23.64 27.64
C PRO A 762 12.10 25.05 27.13
N GLY A 763 11.57 25.91 28.00
CA GLY A 763 11.13 27.27 27.65
C GLY A 763 9.67 27.42 27.22
N GLU A 764 8.86 26.35 27.27
CA GLU A 764 7.43 26.38 26.89
C GLU A 764 6.55 27.27 27.79
N ASP A 765 6.99 27.59 29.00
CA ASP A 765 6.30 28.49 29.94
C ASP A 765 6.70 29.97 29.78
N LEU A 766 7.59 30.30 28.83
CA LEU A 766 8.04 31.69 28.62
C LEU A 766 6.89 32.58 28.11
N PRO A 767 6.82 33.86 28.52
CA PRO A 767 5.93 34.83 27.90
C PRO A 767 6.18 34.92 26.40
N GLY A 768 5.10 34.87 25.59
CA GLY A 768 5.18 34.80 24.12
C GLY A 768 5.05 33.38 23.54
N VAL A 769 5.01 32.35 24.39
CA VAL A 769 4.66 30.98 23.99
C VAL A 769 3.18 30.72 24.26
N HIS A 770 2.47 30.21 23.26
CA HIS A 770 1.05 29.85 23.36
C HIS A 770 0.84 28.39 22.98
N LYS A 771 -0.17 27.76 23.58
CA LYS A 771 -0.63 26.44 23.17
C LYS A 771 -1.67 26.59 22.06
N GLY A 772 -1.57 25.78 21.01
CA GLY A 772 -2.34 25.96 19.77
C GLY A 772 -3.87 26.02 19.97
N LEU A 773 -4.45 25.10 20.74
CA LEU A 773 -5.90 25.09 20.96
C LEU A 773 -6.37 26.24 21.86
N GLU A 774 -5.57 26.61 22.86
CA GLU A 774 -5.85 27.77 23.71
C GLU A 774 -5.80 29.08 22.91
N PHE A 775 -4.82 29.20 22.01
CA PHE A 775 -4.71 30.31 21.07
C PHE A 775 -5.96 30.41 20.17
N LEU A 776 -6.39 29.30 19.57
CA LEU A 776 -7.60 29.26 18.73
C LEU A 776 -8.88 29.51 19.55
N ARG A 777 -8.94 29.07 20.81
CA ARG A 777 -10.07 29.36 21.71
C ARG A 777 -10.17 30.86 22.02
N HIS A 778 -9.06 31.51 22.36
CA HIS A 778 -9.03 32.95 22.59
C HIS A 778 -9.44 33.74 21.32
N ALA A 779 -9.04 33.25 20.15
CA ALA A 779 -9.55 33.74 18.88
C ALA A 779 -11.08 33.55 18.75
N GLY A 780 -11.59 32.37 19.10
CA GLY A 780 -13.02 32.07 19.19
C GLY A 780 -13.78 32.93 20.21
N GLU A 781 -13.15 33.39 21.28
CA GLU A 781 -13.79 34.23 22.31
C GLU A 781 -13.70 35.73 22.00
N TRP A 782 -13.09 36.12 20.88
CA TRP A 782 -12.75 37.50 20.52
C TRP A 782 -11.79 38.19 21.49
N THR A 783 -11.14 37.43 22.36
CA THR A 783 -10.08 37.88 23.26
C THR A 783 -8.74 37.62 22.58
N TRP A 784 -8.47 38.35 21.49
CA TRP A 784 -7.34 38.08 20.62
C TRP A 784 -6.00 38.36 21.32
N PRO A 785 -5.06 37.40 21.33
CA PRO A 785 -3.68 37.71 21.71
C PRO A 785 -3.08 38.70 20.70
N GLU A 786 -2.36 39.72 21.16
CA GLU A 786 -1.58 40.59 20.27
C GLU A 786 -0.61 39.71 19.45
N GLN A 787 -0.53 39.95 18.14
CA GLN A 787 0.41 39.24 17.26
C GLN A 787 1.68 40.05 17.14
N GLU A 788 2.81 39.35 17.24
CA GLU A 788 4.13 39.94 17.06
C GLU A 788 4.57 39.88 15.59
N ASN A 789 5.75 40.43 15.28
CA ASN A 789 6.20 40.52 13.89
C ASN A 789 6.47 39.15 13.28
N VAL A 790 7.19 38.27 14.00
CA VAL A 790 7.58 36.93 13.51
C VAL A 790 7.01 35.84 14.43
N VAL A 791 6.10 35.03 13.89
CA VAL A 791 5.42 33.94 14.61
C VAL A 791 5.92 32.58 14.11
N VAL A 792 6.32 31.72 15.05
CA VAL A 792 6.71 30.33 14.77
C VAL A 792 5.62 29.38 15.28
N VAL A 793 5.13 28.50 14.42
CA VAL A 793 4.17 27.45 14.77
C VAL A 793 4.85 26.09 14.68
N ILE A 794 4.77 25.31 15.74
CA ILE A 794 5.36 23.97 15.84
C ILE A 794 4.25 22.94 15.75
N GLY A 795 4.24 22.15 14.67
CA GLY A 795 3.26 21.09 14.43
C GLY A 795 2.86 20.98 12.97
N GLY A 796 2.20 19.87 12.60
CA GLY A 796 1.77 19.62 11.22
C GLY A 796 0.28 19.29 11.04
N GLY A 797 -0.51 19.31 12.13
CA GLY A 797 -1.96 19.03 12.07
C GLY A 797 -2.79 20.28 11.78
N SER A 798 -4.10 20.11 11.58
CA SER A 798 -5.01 21.24 11.26
C SER A 798 -4.96 22.38 12.29
N THR A 799 -4.76 22.09 13.58
CA THR A 799 -4.58 23.13 14.61
C THR A 799 -3.36 24.01 14.33
N ALA A 800 -2.25 23.45 13.84
CA ALA A 800 -1.05 24.23 13.49
C ALA A 800 -1.31 25.10 12.27
N VAL A 801 -1.93 24.54 11.23
CA VAL A 801 -2.27 25.29 10.00
C VAL A 801 -3.26 26.42 10.30
N ASP A 802 -4.30 26.15 11.06
CA ASP A 802 -5.28 27.15 11.46
C ASP A 802 -4.67 28.23 12.36
N ALA A 803 -3.81 27.86 13.32
CA ALA A 803 -3.11 28.85 14.15
C ALA A 803 -2.23 29.78 13.29
N ALA A 804 -1.48 29.23 12.34
CA ALA A 804 -0.64 30.01 11.43
C ALA A 804 -1.47 31.00 10.58
N ARG A 805 -2.56 30.52 9.98
CA ARG A 805 -3.48 31.33 9.16
C ARG A 805 -4.21 32.41 9.97
N VAL A 806 -4.57 32.12 11.21
CA VAL A 806 -5.14 33.10 12.15
C VAL A 806 -4.12 34.17 12.53
N SER A 807 -2.88 33.79 12.84
CA SER A 807 -1.79 34.75 13.15
C SER A 807 -1.55 35.74 12.01
N LEU A 808 -1.49 35.24 10.77
CA LEU A 808 -1.30 36.08 9.59
C LEU A 808 -2.46 37.10 9.43
N ARG A 809 -3.71 36.65 9.56
CA ARG A 809 -4.92 37.52 9.47
C ARG A 809 -5.01 38.57 10.57
N LYS A 810 -4.27 38.39 11.67
CA LYS A 810 -4.23 39.32 12.79
C LYS A 810 -3.04 40.26 12.76
N GLY A 811 -2.26 40.25 11.67
CA GLY A 811 -1.23 41.25 11.42
C GLY A 811 0.20 40.80 11.73
N ALA A 812 0.44 39.50 11.95
CA ALA A 812 1.80 38.97 11.91
C ALA A 812 2.43 39.28 10.55
N LYS A 813 3.69 39.73 10.54
CA LYS A 813 4.41 40.06 9.28
C LYS A 813 4.95 38.81 8.60
N GLU A 814 5.40 37.84 9.39
CA GLU A 814 5.95 36.58 8.91
C GLU A 814 5.49 35.44 9.82
N VAL A 815 5.06 34.34 9.21
CA VAL A 815 4.57 33.15 9.93
C VAL A 815 5.25 31.91 9.36
N HIS A 816 5.86 31.12 10.25
CA HIS A 816 6.63 29.93 9.90
C HIS A 816 6.03 28.69 10.55
N ILE A 817 5.78 27.65 9.78
CA ILE A 817 5.44 26.32 10.31
C ILE A 817 6.70 25.47 10.30
N PHE A 818 7.08 24.92 11.46
CA PHE A 818 8.15 23.94 11.57
C PHE A 818 7.57 22.55 11.80
N TYR A 819 7.92 21.62 10.91
CA TYR A 819 7.47 20.24 10.98
C TYR A 819 8.66 19.27 10.97
N ARG A 820 8.56 18.22 11.80
CA ARG A 820 9.65 17.27 12.01
C ARG A 820 9.85 16.26 10.87
N ARG A 821 8.95 16.24 9.89
CA ARG A 821 8.97 15.39 8.69
C ARG A 821 8.75 16.26 7.43
N LYS A 822 8.59 15.62 6.27
CA LYS A 822 8.29 16.30 5.00
C LYS A 822 6.83 16.79 4.90
N LYS A 823 6.53 17.66 3.94
CA LYS A 823 5.18 18.16 3.66
C LYS A 823 4.18 17.01 3.46
N GLU A 824 4.57 15.99 2.69
CA GLU A 824 3.72 14.82 2.40
C GLU A 824 3.27 14.06 3.66
N ASP A 825 4.05 14.14 4.74
CA ASP A 825 3.77 13.45 6.01
C ASP A 825 2.90 14.28 6.98
N MET A 826 2.47 15.49 6.61
CA MET A 826 1.68 16.36 7.48
C MET A 826 0.27 15.79 7.73
N PRO A 827 -0.21 15.74 8.99
CA PRO A 827 -1.58 15.28 9.29
C PRO A 827 -2.70 16.22 8.84
N ALA A 828 -2.41 17.50 8.60
CA ALA A 828 -3.39 18.45 8.08
C ALA A 828 -3.83 18.07 6.66
N HIS A 829 -5.07 18.41 6.31
CA HIS A 829 -5.60 18.14 4.98
C HIS A 829 -4.82 18.92 3.91
N GLU A 830 -4.54 18.30 2.76
CA GLU A 830 -3.70 18.88 1.68
C GLU A 830 -4.17 20.27 1.26
N ARG A 831 -5.48 20.43 0.99
CA ARG A 831 -6.12 21.72 0.70
C ARG A 831 -5.83 22.80 1.76
N GLU A 832 -5.80 22.45 3.05
CA GLU A 832 -5.50 23.42 4.12
C GLU A 832 -4.04 23.88 4.07
N ILE A 833 -3.12 22.95 3.76
CA ILE A 833 -1.69 23.22 3.64
C ILE A 833 -1.45 24.11 2.42
N ASP A 834 -2.06 23.79 1.27
CA ASP A 834 -1.89 24.56 0.04
C ASP A 834 -2.47 25.97 0.18
N GLU A 835 -3.68 26.12 0.75
CA GLU A 835 -4.25 27.44 1.05
C GLU A 835 -3.36 28.27 2.00
N ALA A 836 -2.67 27.62 2.96
CA ALA A 836 -1.74 28.30 3.86
C ALA A 836 -0.48 28.80 3.12
N LEU A 837 0.08 27.97 2.24
CA LEU A 837 1.24 28.33 1.42
C LEU A 837 0.89 29.45 0.41
N GLU A 838 -0.28 29.40 -0.21
CA GLU A 838 -0.81 30.47 -1.09
C GLU A 838 -0.93 31.82 -0.37
N GLU A 839 -1.26 31.80 0.93
CA GLU A 839 -1.36 33.00 1.76
C GLU A 839 0.02 33.55 2.20
N GLY A 840 1.11 32.85 1.89
CA GLY A 840 2.48 33.27 2.20
C GLY A 840 3.05 32.72 3.52
N ILE A 841 2.43 31.69 4.11
CA ILE A 841 3.00 31.00 5.27
C ILE A 841 4.18 30.13 4.81
N LEU A 842 5.29 30.17 5.55
CA LEU A 842 6.52 29.46 5.18
C LEU A 842 6.62 28.13 5.92
N LEU A 843 6.68 27.01 5.18
CA LEU A 843 6.86 25.66 5.74
C LEU A 843 8.35 25.27 5.79
N HIS A 844 8.80 24.82 6.96
CA HIS A 844 10.15 24.32 7.22
C HIS A 844 10.07 22.84 7.60
N GLU A 845 10.53 21.99 6.70
CA GLU A 845 10.48 20.53 6.83
C GLU A 845 11.71 19.96 7.54
N MET A 846 11.58 18.77 8.14
CA MET A 846 12.69 18.06 8.78
C MET A 846 13.35 18.82 9.94
N PHE A 847 12.56 19.54 10.75
CA PHE A 847 13.03 20.23 11.95
C PHE A 847 12.21 19.86 13.19
N SER A 848 12.88 19.49 14.27
CA SER A 848 12.26 19.24 15.57
C SER A 848 12.75 20.26 16.59
N PRO A 849 11.86 20.86 17.41
CA PRO A 849 12.30 21.81 18.44
C PRO A 849 13.10 21.10 19.53
N VAL A 850 14.15 21.76 20.01
CA VAL A 850 14.99 21.32 21.13
C VAL A 850 14.73 22.20 22.34
N GLU A 851 14.68 23.51 22.15
CA GLU A 851 14.54 24.51 23.22
C GLU A 851 13.92 25.79 22.66
N ILE A 852 13.05 26.43 23.44
CA ILE A 852 12.56 27.78 23.20
C ILE A 852 13.42 28.74 24.01
N GLN A 853 14.09 29.67 23.34
CA GLN A 853 15.07 30.56 23.96
C GLN A 853 14.43 31.87 24.41
N GLY A 854 14.80 32.33 25.61
CA GLY A 854 14.35 33.59 26.18
C GLY A 854 14.63 33.67 27.69
N VAL A 855 14.61 34.88 28.24
CA VAL A 855 14.72 35.12 29.71
C VAL A 855 13.40 35.67 30.23
N ASP A 856 12.97 36.82 29.70
CA ASP A 856 11.70 37.48 30.09
C ASP A 856 10.59 37.29 29.04
N LYS A 857 10.96 37.02 27.78
CA LYS A 857 10.09 36.74 26.64
C LYS A 857 10.85 35.84 25.66
N THR A 858 10.14 35.07 24.86
CA THR A 858 10.73 34.30 23.76
C THR A 858 11.45 35.22 22.75
N THR A 859 12.66 34.82 22.37
CA THR A 859 13.50 35.50 21.35
C THR A 859 13.85 34.60 20.16
N GLY A 860 13.55 33.30 20.25
CA GLY A 860 13.85 32.34 19.20
C GLY A 860 13.58 30.90 19.62
N VAL A 861 13.73 29.98 18.68
CA VAL A 861 13.63 28.53 18.92
C VAL A 861 14.87 27.85 18.35
N LEU A 862 15.49 26.98 19.16
CA LEU A 862 16.53 26.07 18.72
C LEU A 862 15.88 24.82 18.13
N PHE A 863 16.15 24.57 16.86
CA PHE A 863 15.73 23.38 16.14
C PHE A 863 16.91 22.44 15.88
N GLN A 864 16.62 21.15 15.93
CA GLN A 864 17.49 20.08 15.47
C GLN A 864 17.03 19.66 14.07
N LYS A 865 17.94 19.65 13.10
CA LYS A 865 17.65 19.08 11.79
C LYS A 865 17.48 17.58 11.91
N MET A 866 16.50 17.05 11.21
CA MET A 866 16.14 15.64 11.20
C MET A 866 16.63 14.98 9.91
N LYS A 867 16.87 13.67 9.96
CA LYS A 867 17.13 12.82 8.78
C LYS A 867 16.26 11.58 8.83
N ALA A 868 15.87 11.08 7.66
CA ALA A 868 15.16 9.82 7.55
C ALA A 868 16.09 8.65 7.91
N LYS A 869 15.58 7.70 8.69
CA LYS A 869 16.23 6.44 9.05
C LYS A 869 15.18 5.37 9.32
N GLY A 870 14.87 4.58 8.30
CA GLY A 870 13.83 3.56 8.31
C GLY A 870 12.41 4.16 8.25
N TYR A 871 11.42 3.31 8.48
CA TYR A 871 10.01 3.65 8.30
C TYR A 871 9.20 3.41 9.59
N SER A 872 8.16 4.22 9.82
CA SER A 872 7.12 3.91 10.80
C SER A 872 6.09 2.95 10.22
N ALA A 873 5.23 2.41 11.08
CA ALA A 873 4.23 1.41 10.70
C ALA A 873 3.25 1.87 9.60
N ASP A 874 3.02 3.18 9.50
CA ASP A 874 2.20 3.80 8.45
C ASP A 874 2.97 4.01 7.13
N GLY A 875 4.19 3.49 7.00
CA GLY A 875 5.05 3.66 5.83
C GLY A 875 5.77 5.01 5.76
N ARG A 876 5.56 5.91 6.74
CA ARG A 876 6.20 7.22 6.75
C ARG A 876 7.66 7.14 7.17
N ASN A 877 8.43 8.16 6.81
CA ASN A 877 9.83 8.25 7.22
C ASN A 877 9.93 8.32 8.75
N LYS A 878 10.64 7.34 9.34
CA LYS A 878 11.08 7.45 10.71
C LYS A 878 12.24 8.43 10.72
N VAL A 879 12.10 9.51 11.48
CA VAL A 879 13.09 10.58 11.53
C VAL A 879 13.92 10.46 12.80
N VAL A 880 15.24 10.64 12.64
CA VAL A 880 16.20 10.72 13.75
C VAL A 880 16.94 12.06 13.69
N ALA A 881 17.47 12.49 14.82
CA ALA A 881 18.26 13.71 14.89
C ALA A 881 19.53 13.58 14.00
N ASP A 882 19.81 14.61 13.20
CA ASP A 882 21.07 14.74 12.49
C ASP A 882 22.10 15.40 13.42
N GLU A 883 22.75 14.59 14.25
CA GLU A 883 23.66 15.05 15.31
C GLU A 883 24.66 16.10 14.81
N GLY A 884 24.71 17.25 15.49
CA GLY A 884 25.59 18.38 15.15
C GLY A 884 24.99 19.42 14.21
N ASN A 885 23.78 19.19 13.67
CA ASN A 885 23.12 20.10 12.74
C ASN A 885 21.92 20.81 13.38
N THR A 886 22.18 21.94 14.04
CA THR A 886 21.16 22.74 14.73
C THR A 886 20.96 24.10 14.07
N LEU A 887 19.72 24.59 14.10
CA LEU A 887 19.32 25.91 13.60
C LEU A 887 18.69 26.71 14.74
N VAL A 888 19.20 27.90 15.04
CA VAL A 888 18.47 28.87 15.87
C VAL A 888 17.66 29.76 14.95
N PHE A 889 16.34 29.75 15.11
CA PHE A 889 15.43 30.61 14.36
C PHE A 889 14.92 31.74 15.25
N PRO A 890 15.21 33.02 14.93
CA PRO A 890 14.74 34.16 15.72
C PRO A 890 13.22 34.36 15.54
N CYS A 891 12.49 34.56 16.63
CA CYS A 891 11.06 34.82 16.60
C CYS A 891 10.60 35.55 17.86
N ASP A 892 9.47 36.25 17.75
CA ASP A 892 8.90 37.04 18.83
C ASP A 892 7.78 36.29 19.58
N GLN A 893 7.22 35.25 18.94
CA GLN A 893 6.08 34.47 19.42
C GLN A 893 6.16 33.02 18.91
N VAL A 894 5.78 32.07 19.77
CA VAL A 894 5.77 30.63 19.43
C VAL A 894 4.41 30.03 19.75
N ILE A 895 3.86 29.24 18.83
CA ILE A 895 2.61 28.49 19.02
C ILE A 895 2.91 27.00 18.94
N VAL A 896 2.69 26.28 20.04
CA VAL A 896 2.97 24.85 20.17
C VAL A 896 1.67 24.06 19.95
N ALA A 897 1.58 23.30 18.86
CA ALA A 897 0.37 22.61 18.40
C ALA A 897 0.59 21.09 18.21
N VAL A 898 1.06 20.41 19.26
CA VAL A 898 1.50 19.00 19.19
C VAL A 898 0.62 17.97 19.93
N SER A 899 -0.28 18.34 20.86
CA SER A 899 -1.18 17.36 21.51
C SER A 899 -2.34 17.99 22.32
N GLN A 900 -3.47 17.27 22.39
CA GLN A 900 -4.65 17.59 23.23
C GLN A 900 -4.86 16.48 24.27
N HIS A 901 -5.51 16.79 25.40
CA HIS A 901 -5.91 15.84 26.44
C HIS A 901 -7.36 16.07 26.90
N THR A 902 -7.90 15.09 27.60
CA THR A 902 -9.25 15.08 28.17
C THR A 902 -9.30 15.79 29.53
N GLU A 903 -10.35 16.57 29.78
CA GLU A 903 -10.64 17.16 31.09
C GLU A 903 -11.71 16.29 31.79
N ILE A 904 -11.30 15.38 32.67
CA ILE A 904 -12.19 14.40 33.34
C ILE A 904 -12.14 14.48 34.87
N ASP A 905 -11.70 15.62 35.44
CA ASP A 905 -11.58 15.78 36.90
C ASP A 905 -12.88 15.54 37.66
N PHE A 906 -14.03 15.90 37.05
CA PHE A 906 -15.36 15.64 37.62
C PHE A 906 -15.71 14.15 37.74
N ALA A 907 -15.06 13.30 36.93
CA ALA A 907 -15.33 11.86 36.84
C ALA A 907 -14.41 11.03 37.77
N LYS A 908 -13.22 11.55 38.12
CA LYS A 908 -12.23 10.86 39.00
C LYS A 908 -12.82 10.29 40.31
N PRO A 909 -13.77 10.94 41.00
CA PRO A 909 -14.37 10.38 42.23
C PRO A 909 -15.22 9.12 42.03
N TYR A 910 -15.63 8.78 40.80
CA TYR A 910 -16.66 7.77 40.51
C TYR A 910 -16.11 6.44 39.95
N ARG A 911 -14.78 6.21 40.01
CA ARG A 911 -14.11 4.96 39.61
C ARG A 911 -14.45 4.49 38.18
N PHE A 912 -14.38 5.40 37.22
CA PHE A 912 -14.44 5.02 35.81
C PHE A 912 -13.21 4.22 35.40
N ASP A 913 -13.40 3.27 34.48
CA ASP A 913 -12.30 2.60 33.81
C ASP A 913 -11.73 3.56 32.74
N LEU A 914 -10.44 3.85 32.86
CA LEU A 914 -9.73 4.82 32.02
C LEU A 914 -8.54 4.16 31.32
N THR A 915 -8.23 4.63 30.12
CA THR A 915 -7.00 4.27 29.43
C THR A 915 -5.79 4.98 30.06
N ASN A 916 -4.57 4.59 29.64
CA ASN A 916 -3.34 5.29 30.04
C ASN A 916 -3.27 6.76 29.53
N TRP A 917 -4.23 7.19 28.72
CA TRP A 917 -4.33 8.54 28.15
C TRP A 917 -5.43 9.38 28.82
N ASP A 918 -5.96 8.92 29.97
CA ASP A 918 -7.08 9.56 30.68
C ASP A 918 -8.37 9.65 29.83
N THR A 919 -8.58 8.73 28.87
CA THR A 919 -9.85 8.60 28.12
C THR A 919 -10.72 7.48 28.70
N PHE A 920 -12.05 7.57 28.51
CA PHE A 920 -12.98 6.54 29.02
C PHE A 920 -12.87 5.22 28.24
N ILE A 921 -12.84 4.11 28.96
CA ILE A 921 -13.04 2.77 28.38
C ILE A 921 -14.55 2.52 28.29
N VAL A 922 -15.02 2.18 27.10
CA VAL A 922 -16.43 1.87 26.83
C VAL A 922 -16.55 0.56 26.07
N ASP A 923 -17.72 -0.07 26.17
CA ASP A 923 -18.12 -1.10 25.22
C ASP A 923 -18.27 -0.48 23.82
N GLU A 924 -17.51 -0.97 22.85
CA GLU A 924 -17.43 -0.33 21.53
C GLU A 924 -18.77 -0.32 20.77
N SER A 925 -19.58 -1.36 20.98
CA SER A 925 -20.88 -1.50 20.31
C SER A 925 -21.95 -0.59 20.91
N THR A 926 -21.92 -0.40 22.22
CA THR A 926 -22.98 0.31 22.98
C THR A 926 -22.57 1.65 23.56
N GLN A 927 -21.29 2.00 23.54
CA GLN A 927 -20.74 3.22 24.18
C GLN A 927 -20.98 3.29 25.70
N ARG A 928 -21.27 2.14 26.33
CA ARG A 928 -21.51 2.03 27.78
C ARG A 928 -20.20 2.05 28.55
N THR A 929 -20.16 2.83 29.62
CA THR A 929 -19.07 2.79 30.58
C THR A 929 -19.28 1.67 31.61
N ASN A 930 -18.29 1.45 32.47
CA ASN A 930 -18.41 0.57 33.64
C ASN A 930 -19.37 1.11 34.72
N VAL A 931 -19.76 2.39 34.65
CA VAL A 931 -20.70 3.02 35.58
C VAL A 931 -22.13 2.90 35.07
N GLU A 932 -23.03 2.39 35.92
CA GLU A 932 -24.43 2.18 35.60
C GLU A 932 -25.12 3.49 35.17
N GLN A 933 -25.93 3.41 34.10
CA GLN A 933 -26.67 4.51 33.46
C GLN A 933 -25.78 5.57 32.76
N VAL A 934 -24.46 5.34 32.66
CA VAL A 934 -23.52 6.30 32.06
C VAL A 934 -22.91 5.76 30.76
N PHE A 935 -22.98 6.59 29.73
CA PHE A 935 -22.45 6.37 28.38
C PHE A 935 -21.44 7.48 28.07
N ALA A 936 -20.45 7.19 27.22
CA ALA A 936 -19.46 8.18 26.80
C ALA A 936 -19.11 8.01 25.32
N GLY A 937 -18.83 9.11 24.63
CA GLY A 937 -18.53 9.07 23.19
C GLY A 937 -17.89 10.38 22.69
N GLY A 938 -17.35 10.33 21.49
CA GLY A 938 -16.53 11.39 20.91
C GLY A 938 -15.08 11.32 21.38
N ASP A 939 -14.39 12.46 21.31
CA ASP A 939 -12.94 12.51 21.56
C ASP A 939 -12.57 12.18 23.02
N VAL A 940 -13.54 12.21 23.95
CA VAL A 940 -13.31 11.81 25.34
C VAL A 940 -13.08 10.29 25.52
N VAL A 941 -13.44 9.50 24.50
CA VAL A 941 -13.19 8.05 24.44
C VAL A 941 -11.98 7.75 23.56
N ARG A 942 -11.93 8.34 22.34
CA ARG A 942 -10.91 8.02 21.32
C ARG A 942 -9.67 8.91 21.30
N GLY A 943 -9.72 10.07 21.94
CA GLY A 943 -8.79 11.17 21.67
C GLY A 943 -9.23 12.04 20.49
N SER A 944 -8.53 13.17 20.31
CA SER A 944 -8.82 14.20 19.30
C SER A 944 -8.89 13.61 17.89
N ASN A 945 -10.01 13.82 17.19
CA ASN A 945 -10.23 13.28 15.85
C ASN A 945 -11.21 14.14 15.03
N VAL A 946 -11.66 13.64 13.88
CA VAL A 946 -12.55 14.36 12.96
C VAL A 946 -14.01 14.37 13.45
N ALA A 947 -14.72 15.47 13.17
CA ALA A 947 -16.08 15.70 13.66
C ALA A 947 -17.09 14.60 13.27
N ILE A 948 -16.93 13.98 12.10
CA ILE A 948 -17.86 12.94 11.61
C ILE A 948 -17.82 11.66 12.45
N LEU A 949 -16.68 11.33 13.08
CA LEU A 949 -16.58 10.20 14.02
C LEU A 949 -17.30 10.52 15.34
N ALA A 950 -17.19 11.75 15.83
CA ALA A 950 -17.92 12.18 17.02
C ALA A 950 -19.45 12.12 16.79
N ILE A 951 -19.92 12.45 15.59
CA ILE A 951 -21.32 12.30 15.17
C ILE A 951 -21.73 10.81 15.18
N ALA A 952 -20.90 9.92 14.62
CA ALA A 952 -21.14 8.48 14.63
C ALA A 952 -21.31 7.92 16.06
N ASP A 953 -20.50 8.38 17.02
CA ASP A 953 -20.66 7.98 18.42
C ASP A 953 -21.92 8.52 19.06
N GLY A 954 -22.25 9.78 18.80
CA GLY A 954 -23.48 10.37 19.35
C GLY A 954 -24.70 9.57 18.89
N LYS A 955 -24.67 9.11 17.64
CA LYS A 955 -25.69 8.23 17.05
C LYS A 955 -25.72 6.85 17.72
N ARG A 956 -24.56 6.17 17.85
CA ARG A 956 -24.47 4.87 18.55
C ARG A 956 -24.91 4.96 20.01
N ALA A 957 -24.47 5.98 20.72
CA ALA A 957 -24.86 6.23 22.10
C ALA A 957 -26.37 6.50 22.23
N ALA A 958 -26.98 7.26 21.32
CA ALA A 958 -28.44 7.47 21.33
C ALA A 958 -29.22 6.16 21.16
N SER A 959 -28.76 5.27 20.28
CA SER A 959 -29.36 3.94 20.07
C SER A 959 -29.22 3.07 21.32
N ALA A 960 -28.03 3.02 21.91
CA ALA A 960 -27.77 2.23 23.12
C ALA A 960 -28.51 2.78 24.37
N ILE A 961 -28.63 4.10 24.50
CA ILE A 961 -29.41 4.74 25.57
C ILE A 961 -30.90 4.40 25.41
N ASP A 962 -31.45 4.45 24.19
CA ASP A 962 -32.84 4.05 23.95
C ASP A 962 -33.08 2.59 24.35
N ALA A 963 -32.21 1.66 23.94
CA ALA A 963 -32.28 0.26 24.33
C ALA A 963 -32.19 0.08 25.86
N ALA A 964 -31.28 0.79 26.53
CA ALA A 964 -31.12 0.73 27.98
C ALA A 964 -32.33 1.29 28.75
N LEU A 965 -33.06 2.24 28.17
CA LEU A 965 -34.28 2.82 28.73
C LEU A 965 -35.56 2.04 28.34
N GLY A 966 -35.42 0.87 27.72
CA GLY A 966 -36.51 -0.03 27.36
C GLY A 966 -37.14 0.20 25.98
N GLY A 967 -36.48 0.96 25.11
CA GLY A 967 -36.81 1.09 23.69
C GLY A 967 -36.24 -0.04 22.83
N SER A 968 -36.44 0.04 21.51
CA SER A 968 -35.93 -0.96 20.56
C SER A 968 -34.46 -0.79 20.22
N GLY A 969 -33.88 0.38 20.51
CA GLY A 969 -32.54 0.77 20.03
C GLY A 969 -32.52 1.23 18.57
N GLU A 970 -33.65 1.19 17.86
CA GLU A 970 -33.74 1.68 16.49
C GLU A 970 -34.03 3.18 16.47
N LEU A 971 -33.10 3.97 15.91
CA LEU A 971 -33.25 5.43 15.86
C LEU A 971 -34.36 5.85 14.90
N TYR A 972 -35.19 6.81 15.33
CA TYR A 972 -36.14 7.46 14.44
C TYR A 972 -35.46 8.46 13.50
N LYS A 973 -35.19 8.04 12.26
CA LYS A 973 -34.47 8.83 11.27
C LYS A 973 -35.34 9.86 10.53
N GLY A 974 -36.66 9.67 10.50
CA GLY A 974 -37.61 10.56 9.81
C GLY A 974 -38.47 9.81 8.80
N GLU A 975 -39.13 10.55 7.91
CA GLU A 975 -39.96 9.98 6.84
C GLU A 975 -39.10 9.40 5.69
N HIS A 976 -39.66 8.43 4.97
CA HIS A 976 -39.04 7.87 3.79
C HIS A 976 -38.99 8.92 2.66
N ILE A 977 -37.85 9.02 1.98
CA ILE A 977 -37.63 9.97 0.88
C ILE A 977 -37.46 9.17 -0.41
N GLU A 978 -38.31 9.42 -1.39
CA GLU A 978 -38.23 8.79 -2.71
C GLU A 978 -37.02 9.33 -3.49
N ILE A 979 -36.04 8.45 -3.73
CA ILE A 979 -34.81 8.74 -4.47
C ILE A 979 -35.07 8.46 -5.97
N PRO A 980 -34.80 9.43 -6.86
CA PRO A 980 -34.91 9.22 -8.31
C PRO A 980 -34.04 8.06 -8.81
N MET A 981 -34.64 7.19 -9.63
CA MET A 981 -34.00 6.01 -10.20
C MET A 981 -33.72 6.12 -11.71
N GLU A 982 -33.33 7.31 -12.18
CA GLU A 982 -32.84 7.41 -13.56
C GLU A 982 -31.42 6.84 -13.63
N ILE A 983 -31.27 5.74 -14.37
CA ILE A 983 -29.99 5.15 -14.74
C ILE A 983 -29.75 5.58 -16.18
N ASP A 984 -28.65 6.29 -16.41
CA ASP A 984 -28.21 6.63 -17.74
C ASP A 984 -27.35 5.47 -18.28
N ASP A 985 -27.84 4.79 -19.31
CA ASP A 985 -27.13 3.72 -20.02
C ASP A 985 -26.12 4.28 -21.05
N SER A 986 -25.88 5.60 -21.06
CA SER A 986 -24.90 6.24 -21.93
C SER A 986 -23.45 5.88 -21.58
N GLU A 987 -22.54 6.02 -22.56
CA GLU A 987 -21.11 5.79 -22.32
C GLU A 987 -20.56 6.75 -21.26
N LEU A 988 -19.84 6.19 -20.28
CA LEU A 988 -19.16 6.98 -19.26
C LEU A 988 -18.09 7.85 -19.90
N MET A 989 -18.23 9.17 -19.80
CA MET A 989 -17.23 10.14 -20.25
C MET A 989 -16.41 10.66 -19.06
N GLU A 990 -15.09 10.78 -19.24
CA GLU A 990 -14.19 11.46 -18.30
C GLU A 990 -14.48 12.96 -18.26
N HIS A 991 -14.51 13.53 -17.05
CA HIS A 991 -14.76 14.95 -16.80
C HIS A 991 -14.20 15.36 -15.44
N SER A 992 -13.42 16.43 -15.38
CA SER A 992 -12.90 17.01 -14.13
C SER A 992 -14.02 17.55 -13.22
N ARG A 993 -13.73 17.75 -11.93
CA ARG A 993 -14.63 18.44 -11.00
C ARG A 993 -15.00 19.81 -11.52
N PHE A 994 -16.26 20.21 -11.32
CA PHE A 994 -16.64 21.59 -11.59
C PHE A 994 -15.93 22.53 -10.61
N PRO A 995 -15.39 23.67 -11.09
CA PRO A 995 -14.67 24.60 -10.23
C PRO A 995 -15.60 25.22 -9.20
N MET A 996 -15.10 25.37 -7.98
CA MET A 996 -15.70 26.21 -6.95
C MET A 996 -15.06 27.59 -6.96
N ASP A 997 -15.84 28.59 -6.56
CA ASP A 997 -15.32 29.93 -6.36
C ASP A 997 -14.67 30.04 -4.96
N PHE A 998 -13.55 30.76 -4.89
CA PHE A 998 -12.83 31.03 -3.66
C PHE A 998 -12.55 32.53 -3.52
N LEU A 999 -12.38 33.02 -2.30
CA LEU A 999 -11.74 34.30 -2.06
C LEU A 999 -10.31 34.26 -2.60
N THR A 1000 -9.89 35.31 -3.31
CA THR A 1000 -8.53 35.38 -3.83
C THR A 1000 -7.54 35.51 -2.68
N PRO A 1001 -6.30 35.00 -2.79
CA PRO A 1001 -5.30 35.12 -1.74
C PRO A 1001 -5.15 36.56 -1.21
N GLU A 1002 -5.19 37.58 -2.08
CA GLU A 1002 -5.10 39.00 -1.73
C GLU A 1002 -6.28 39.48 -0.87
N GLU A 1003 -7.47 38.90 -1.07
CA GLU A 1003 -8.67 39.20 -0.29
C GLU A 1003 -8.76 38.39 1.01
N ARG A 1004 -7.94 37.34 1.20
CA ARG A 1004 -7.93 36.55 2.45
C ARG A 1004 -7.23 37.31 3.60
N PHE A 1005 -6.42 38.32 3.28
CA PHE A 1005 -5.67 39.09 4.28
C PHE A 1005 -6.59 39.95 5.17
N ASN A 1006 -6.29 39.99 6.46
CA ASN A 1006 -6.93 40.84 7.48
C ASN A 1006 -8.45 40.68 7.68
N ASN A 1007 -9.04 39.56 7.27
CA ASN A 1007 -10.45 39.27 7.58
C ASN A 1007 -10.70 37.78 7.80
N PHE A 1008 -11.89 37.47 8.32
CA PHE A 1008 -12.34 36.12 8.64
C PHE A 1008 -13.52 35.70 7.76
N ARG A 1009 -13.63 36.25 6.54
CA ARG A 1009 -14.67 35.84 5.60
C ARG A 1009 -14.44 34.39 5.20
N GLU A 1010 -15.53 33.68 4.96
CA GLU A 1010 -15.49 32.29 4.50
C GLU A 1010 -14.71 32.20 3.18
N VAL A 1011 -13.67 31.36 3.14
CA VAL A 1011 -12.72 31.31 2.00
C VAL A 1011 -13.33 30.64 0.78
N ALA A 1012 -14.00 29.51 0.97
CA ALA A 1012 -14.63 28.78 -0.11
C ALA A 1012 -16.09 29.22 -0.24
N TYR A 1013 -16.58 29.47 -1.44
CA TYR A 1013 -18.00 29.72 -1.69
C TYR A 1013 -18.77 28.42 -1.96
N ARG A 1014 -20.10 28.49 -1.91
CA ARG A 1014 -20.97 27.38 -2.30
C ARG A 1014 -20.97 27.22 -3.82
N TYR A 1015 -21.23 25.99 -4.29
CA TYR A 1015 -21.49 25.76 -5.71
C TYR A 1015 -22.67 26.60 -6.23
N HIS A 1016 -22.52 27.11 -7.44
CA HIS A 1016 -23.65 27.56 -8.23
C HIS A 1016 -24.60 26.38 -8.50
N ARG A 1017 -25.93 26.61 -8.48
CA ARG A 1017 -26.94 25.55 -8.57
C ARG A 1017 -26.73 24.60 -9.77
N LEU A 1018 -26.42 25.16 -10.95
CA LEU A 1018 -26.20 24.35 -12.16
C LEU A 1018 -24.92 23.49 -12.05
N ASN A 1019 -23.85 24.02 -11.47
CA ASN A 1019 -22.61 23.27 -11.27
C ASN A 1019 -22.82 22.16 -10.24
N ALA A 1020 -23.58 22.42 -9.16
CA ALA A 1020 -23.92 21.41 -8.18
C ALA A 1020 -24.73 20.25 -8.79
N MET A 1021 -25.70 20.57 -9.65
CA MET A 1021 -26.48 19.55 -10.37
C MET A 1021 -25.61 18.74 -11.33
N ALA A 1022 -24.77 19.40 -12.12
CA ALA A 1022 -23.88 18.75 -13.08
C ALA A 1022 -22.81 17.88 -12.39
N GLU A 1023 -22.22 18.37 -11.30
CA GLU A 1023 -21.27 17.59 -10.49
C GLU A 1023 -21.95 16.36 -9.87
N ALA A 1024 -23.19 16.49 -9.37
CA ALA A 1024 -23.93 15.36 -8.82
C ALA A 1024 -24.31 14.30 -9.89
N MET A 1025 -24.50 14.71 -11.15
CA MET A 1025 -24.77 13.80 -12.28
C MET A 1025 -23.57 12.91 -12.64
N ARG A 1026 -22.34 13.28 -12.25
CA ARG A 1026 -21.15 12.42 -12.45
C ARG A 1026 -21.18 11.13 -11.60
N CYS A 1027 -22.14 11.01 -10.68
CA CYS A 1027 -22.23 9.88 -9.77
C CYS A 1027 -22.57 8.57 -10.49
N LEU A 1028 -21.69 7.57 -10.35
CA LEU A 1028 -21.82 6.25 -10.97
C LEU A 1028 -22.93 5.36 -10.38
N ARG A 1029 -23.69 5.86 -9.39
CA ARG A 1029 -24.76 5.13 -8.69
C ARG A 1029 -24.39 3.69 -8.29
N CYS A 1030 -23.27 3.55 -7.56
CA CYS A 1030 -22.77 2.24 -7.08
C CYS A 1030 -23.72 1.53 -6.10
N ASP A 1031 -24.79 2.21 -5.66
CA ASP A 1031 -25.93 1.66 -4.93
C ASP A 1031 -26.81 0.74 -5.78
N TYR A 1032 -26.77 0.85 -7.11
CA TYR A 1032 -27.41 -0.09 -8.02
C TYR A 1032 -26.44 -1.21 -8.40
N ARG A 1033 -26.85 -2.44 -8.12
CA ARG A 1033 -26.15 -3.66 -8.53
C ARG A 1033 -27.10 -4.50 -9.36
N ALA A 1034 -26.63 -4.95 -10.52
CA ALA A 1034 -27.37 -5.82 -11.42
C ALA A 1034 -27.43 -7.26 -10.89
#